data_AF-A0A094AN89-F1
#
_entry.id   AF-A0A094AN89-F1
#
_cell.length_a   1.000
_cell.length_b   1.000
_cell.length_c   1.000
_cell.angle_alpha   90.00
_cell.angle_beta   90.00
_cell.angle_gamma   90.00
#
_symmetry.space_group_name_H-M   'P 1'
#
loop_
_entity.id
_entity.type
_entity.pdbx_description
1 polymer ?
#
loop_
_entity_poly.entity_id
_entity_poly.type
_entity_poly.pdbx_seq_one_letter_code
_entity_poly.pdbx_strand_id
1 'polypeptide(L)'
;MAILDNSHGTMDVNTPNDTKNPSSIKEGHALADPADEKNVAFGSTEKASDSEAQEDEKPSEDAQNGVRKIEAVTLAWSKKSLAGVLILIWLVTLVNNFKATVVGSLTPFATSDWSSHSLLTVIQIVANSMTAAVYIPMAKLLDVWGRAEGFLLMLCLCTLGLILMASSKNLPTYCAAQVFYSVGFGGLSYSWNVIATDVTNLRNRGLAFAFTSSPAVITAFAGSKAAEGFYNNVNWQWGIGCWAIIFPCVALPLYGILRYNLRKAEKEGIIVQEKSGRTVPQQVWYVLKEFDLLGVSLFAGGLVLFLLPFTLAATAPNGWKTGYIIAMIVVGIVLLGLFALHQIYVAPTPFLKSRFLLDRTVLGACLLDATYQISYSCYAGYFSSFLMVVNNLTISEAGYVTNTFSAVAFVFLFITGYIIRVTGRFKWILWICLPLYIFALGLMIHFRTPNGYIGYIVMCEIFFSASGAIFILCVQLAVLAAVDHQYVASVLAFLFVSGTIGGAIGSAVSGAIWTNTFKKSLGWYLPESVQPDLDTIYASLPAQLAYAVGTPERLAIQQAYGYAQTRMLAAGCAVMVLGFVAVAMIRNINVKKMTQTKGNVLMQFTRQMGGETTAIALPNSEQFYLDNERGETYLIQVSYVVDGNALFLTATEAAWRRAASSHFAGGGIIVAIGYPLTGKLYDARRRSLDLTPPTQSAVPGYGGADAFIDFIDSKVRPTVKARFPQTSSWREAIYGHSYGGLFVLHILFTRPQLFECYIASSPSIWWNSRCILHEAKAFLEDDTTDERLPSLMLFFGSFEQDPPQWNDEPLDHYEGRKQIAADLRMRDNILDLCEMLKGCTRLHVVSTKSYEGEEHTSVMACSMSRSLTVFFEDWPLPCK
;
A
#
# COMPACT_ATOMS: atom_id res chain seq x y z
N MET A 1 31.61 37.32 -15.08
CA MET A 1 32.99 37.80 -14.92
C MET A 1 33.91 36.80 -15.64
N ALA A 2 34.66 37.27 -16.63
CA ALA A 2 35.56 36.47 -17.45
C ALA A 2 36.94 36.29 -16.79
N ILE A 3 37.72 35.33 -17.34
CA ILE A 3 39.20 35.15 -17.42
C ILE A 3 39.46 33.63 -17.26
N LEU A 4 39.60 32.81 -18.32
CA LEU A 4 40.64 32.66 -19.37
C LEU A 4 42.01 32.13 -18.91
N ASP A 5 42.52 31.26 -19.78
CA ASP A 5 43.93 30.92 -20.12
C ASP A 5 44.63 29.73 -19.44
N ASN A 6 45.40 28.87 -20.14
CA ASN A 6 45.61 28.66 -21.58
C ASN A 6 46.46 27.39 -21.85
N SER A 7 46.60 27.08 -23.15
CA SER A 7 47.71 26.38 -23.86
C SER A 7 47.53 24.88 -24.13
N HIS A 8 47.85 24.32 -25.31
CA HIS A 8 48.08 24.79 -26.69
C HIS A 8 48.34 23.50 -27.52
N GLY A 9 47.99 23.45 -28.82
CA GLY A 9 48.56 22.41 -29.71
C GLY A 9 47.82 22.06 -31.01
N THR A 10 47.77 23.03 -31.94
CA THR A 10 47.90 22.92 -33.42
C THR A 10 47.09 21.94 -34.29
N MET A 11 46.61 22.54 -35.39
CA MET A 11 45.88 22.04 -36.56
C MET A 11 46.58 20.95 -37.38
N ASP A 12 45.82 20.16 -38.16
CA ASP A 12 45.96 20.16 -39.62
C ASP A 12 44.78 19.53 -40.39
N VAL A 13 44.65 20.00 -41.63
CA VAL A 13 43.55 19.89 -42.60
C VAL A 13 43.80 18.73 -43.59
N ASN A 14 42.76 17.94 -43.97
CA ASN A 14 42.43 17.58 -45.37
C ASN A 14 41.29 16.53 -45.48
N THR A 15 40.36 16.84 -46.38
CA THR A 15 39.29 16.03 -47.02
C THR A 15 39.85 15.13 -48.14
N PRO A 16 39.05 14.43 -48.99
CA PRO A 16 37.84 13.59 -48.81
C PRO A 16 37.87 12.26 -49.65
N ASN A 17 36.74 11.54 -49.67
CA ASN A 17 36.27 10.55 -50.67
C ASN A 17 37.07 9.23 -50.82
N ASP A 18 36.37 8.08 -50.78
CA ASP A 18 35.76 7.58 -52.01
C ASP A 18 34.82 6.37 -51.82
N THR A 19 33.89 6.32 -52.76
CA THR A 19 32.89 5.31 -53.05
C THR A 19 33.46 3.93 -53.39
N LYS A 20 32.73 2.84 -53.06
CA LYS A 20 32.34 1.73 -53.97
C LYS A 20 31.70 0.53 -53.24
N ASN A 21 30.45 0.27 -53.60
CA ASN A 21 29.77 -1.04 -53.59
C ASN A 21 30.29 -1.87 -54.81
N PRO A 22 29.82 -3.11 -55.15
CA PRO A 22 28.94 -4.09 -54.47
C PRO A 22 29.34 -5.59 -54.74
N SER A 23 28.38 -6.51 -54.49
CA SER A 23 28.23 -7.93 -54.96
C SER A 23 28.63 -9.01 -53.94
N SER A 24 27.92 -10.13 -53.72
CA SER A 24 27.04 -10.94 -54.59
C SER A 24 26.11 -11.84 -53.72
N ILE A 25 24.80 -11.89 -54.03
CA ILE A 25 24.03 -12.97 -54.69
C ILE A 25 23.90 -14.29 -53.88
N LYS A 26 22.66 -14.63 -53.52
CA LYS A 26 22.02 -15.91 -53.87
C LYS A 26 20.48 -15.78 -53.89
N GLU A 27 19.94 -16.06 -55.07
CA GLU A 27 18.55 -16.33 -55.48
C GLU A 27 17.98 -17.55 -54.71
N GLY A 28 16.68 -17.86 -54.67
CA GLY A 28 15.47 -17.38 -55.34
C GLY A 28 14.38 -18.48 -55.28
N HIS A 29 13.11 -18.07 -55.33
CA HIS A 29 11.91 -18.74 -55.88
C HIS A 29 10.68 -17.91 -55.45
N ALA A 30 10.13 -17.00 -56.27
CA ALA A 30 9.24 -17.14 -57.44
C ALA A 30 7.75 -17.35 -57.04
N LEU A 31 6.89 -16.31 -57.12
CA LEU A 31 5.95 -15.92 -58.23
C LEU A 31 4.56 -16.60 -58.05
N ALA A 32 3.36 -16.06 -58.31
CA ALA A 32 2.82 -14.79 -58.85
C ALA A 32 1.30 -14.72 -58.47
N ASP A 33 0.74 -13.55 -58.16
CA ASP A 33 -0.22 -12.71 -58.93
C ASP A 33 -1.71 -12.79 -58.48
N PRO A 34 -2.52 -11.73 -58.74
CA PRO A 34 -3.73 -11.37 -57.97
C PRO A 34 -5.03 -11.52 -58.76
N ALA A 35 -6.14 -11.18 -58.09
CA ALA A 35 -7.52 -10.94 -58.55
C ALA A 35 -8.52 -12.04 -58.14
N ASP A 36 -9.48 -11.66 -57.29
CA ASP A 36 -10.87 -11.57 -57.72
C ASP A 36 -11.75 -10.78 -56.72
N GLU A 37 -12.63 -9.98 -57.29
CA GLU A 37 -13.57 -9.07 -56.66
C GLU A 37 -14.95 -9.75 -56.47
N LYS A 38 -15.71 -9.25 -55.48
CA LYS A 38 -17.19 -9.17 -55.35
C LYS A 38 -18.00 -10.19 -54.52
N ASN A 39 -18.67 -9.56 -53.54
CA ASN A 39 -20.05 -9.74 -53.05
C ASN A 39 -20.35 -10.93 -52.11
N VAL A 40 -20.73 -10.63 -50.85
CA VAL A 40 -22.13 -10.50 -50.36
C VAL A 40 -22.15 -10.39 -48.81
N ALA A 41 -22.75 -9.30 -48.33
CA ALA A 41 -23.58 -9.07 -47.13
C ALA A 41 -23.52 -9.94 -45.85
N PHE A 42 -23.53 -9.19 -44.73
CA PHE A 42 -24.19 -9.43 -43.43
C PHE A 42 -23.85 -10.69 -42.61
N GLY A 43 -23.02 -10.48 -41.59
CA GLY A 43 -22.87 -11.36 -40.43
C GLY A 43 -22.18 -10.60 -39.29
N SER A 44 -22.98 -10.18 -38.31
CA SER A 44 -22.64 -9.47 -37.07
C SER A 44 -21.31 -9.85 -36.41
N THR A 45 -20.49 -8.85 -36.08
CA THR A 45 -19.58 -8.88 -34.91
C THR A 45 -19.49 -7.49 -34.31
N GLU A 46 -20.53 -7.16 -33.55
CA GLU A 46 -20.53 -6.06 -32.59
C GLU A 46 -19.68 -6.43 -31.36
N LYS A 47 -19.09 -5.39 -30.75
CA LYS A 47 -18.55 -5.28 -29.38
C LYS A 47 -17.18 -5.88 -29.08
N ALA A 48 -16.17 -5.01 -29.06
CA ALA A 48 -15.11 -4.99 -28.03
C ALA A 48 -14.26 -3.70 -28.14
N SER A 49 -14.74 -2.55 -27.69
CA SER A 49 -13.85 -1.38 -27.46
C SER A 49 -14.35 -0.31 -26.48
N ASP A 50 -15.55 -0.45 -25.89
CA ASP A 50 -16.14 0.57 -24.99
C ASP A 50 -16.04 0.24 -23.49
N SER A 51 -15.37 -0.84 -23.07
CA SER A 51 -15.45 -1.33 -21.68
C SER A 51 -14.40 -0.78 -20.70
N GLU A 52 -13.24 -0.28 -21.15
CA GLU A 52 -12.09 -0.13 -20.22
C GLU A 52 -12.10 1.14 -19.35
N ALA A 53 -12.89 2.17 -19.67
CA ALA A 53 -12.87 3.45 -18.92
C ALA A 53 -13.97 3.61 -17.85
N GLN A 54 -14.95 2.69 -17.79
CA GLN A 54 -16.03 2.69 -16.78
C GLN A 54 -15.75 1.77 -15.58
N GLU A 55 -14.62 1.06 -15.55
CA GLU A 55 -14.30 0.00 -14.57
C GLU A 55 -13.78 0.50 -13.21
N ASP A 56 -13.43 1.78 -13.06
CA ASP A 56 -12.81 2.27 -11.81
C ASP A 56 -13.78 2.79 -10.74
N GLU A 57 -15.05 3.04 -11.09
CA GLU A 57 -16.10 3.45 -10.14
C GLU A 57 -17.05 2.33 -9.73
N LYS A 58 -17.04 1.20 -10.46
CA LYS A 58 -17.82 0.02 -10.13
C LYS A 58 -16.93 -1.02 -9.47
N PRO A 59 -17.47 -1.84 -8.53
CA PRO A 59 -16.76 -3.01 -8.05
C PRO A 59 -16.34 -3.87 -9.24
N SER A 60 -15.10 -4.35 -9.22
CA SER A 60 -14.53 -5.15 -10.31
C SER A 60 -15.42 -6.35 -10.65
N GLU A 61 -15.98 -6.39 -11.87
CA GLU A 61 -16.98 -7.40 -12.26
C GLU A 61 -16.40 -8.83 -12.23
N ASP A 62 -15.12 -8.96 -12.60
CA ASP A 62 -14.36 -10.22 -12.58
C ASP A 62 -13.81 -10.60 -11.20
N ALA A 63 -13.96 -9.76 -10.17
CA ALA A 63 -13.46 -10.09 -8.83
C ALA A 63 -14.42 -10.98 -8.05
N GLN A 64 -13.86 -11.73 -7.09
CA GLN A 64 -14.64 -12.59 -6.22
C GLN A 64 -15.66 -11.79 -5.40
N ASN A 65 -16.80 -12.39 -5.08
CA ASN A 65 -17.96 -11.72 -4.50
C ASN A 65 -17.64 -10.95 -3.20
N GLY A 66 -16.82 -11.53 -2.33
CA GLY A 66 -16.33 -10.87 -1.12
C GLY A 66 -15.54 -9.61 -1.44
N VAL A 67 -14.63 -9.63 -2.42
CA VAL A 67 -13.88 -8.46 -2.93
C VAL A 67 -14.83 -7.38 -3.41
N ARG A 68 -15.79 -7.73 -4.26
CA ARG A 68 -16.81 -6.79 -4.74
C ARG A 68 -17.57 -6.12 -3.60
N LYS A 69 -17.99 -6.91 -2.59
CA LYS A 69 -18.66 -6.41 -1.39
C LYS A 69 -17.84 -5.36 -0.65
N ILE A 70 -16.54 -5.56 -0.45
CA ILE A 70 -15.75 -4.55 0.25
C ILE A 70 -15.53 -3.30 -0.60
N GLU A 71 -15.32 -3.45 -1.91
CA GLU A 71 -15.13 -2.30 -2.82
C GLU A 71 -16.36 -1.39 -2.80
N ALA A 72 -17.56 -1.97 -2.85
CA ALA A 72 -18.80 -1.23 -2.71
C ALA A 72 -18.95 -0.57 -1.33
N VAL A 73 -18.57 -1.28 -0.27
CA VAL A 73 -18.61 -0.73 1.10
C VAL A 73 -17.64 0.46 1.24
N THR A 74 -16.45 0.39 0.64
CA THR A 74 -15.47 1.49 0.64
C THR A 74 -15.94 2.69 -0.18
N LEU A 75 -16.75 2.48 -1.21
CA LEU A 75 -17.40 3.56 -1.98
C LEU A 75 -18.53 4.22 -1.16
N ALA A 76 -19.29 3.44 -0.38
CA ALA A 76 -20.42 3.91 0.42
C ALA A 76 -20.04 4.53 1.78
N TRP A 77 -18.75 4.47 2.17
CA TRP A 77 -18.30 4.87 3.51
C TRP A 77 -18.35 6.38 3.74
N SER A 78 -18.96 6.74 4.87
CA SER A 78 -18.80 8.07 5.44
C SER A 78 -17.49 8.17 6.23
N LYS A 79 -16.94 9.39 6.34
CA LYS A 79 -15.76 9.65 7.21
C LYS A 79 -15.98 9.19 8.66
N LYS A 80 -17.22 9.24 9.16
CA LYS A 80 -17.60 8.77 10.50
C LYS A 80 -17.55 7.24 10.61
N SER A 81 -18.07 6.53 9.60
CA SER A 81 -18.01 5.06 9.53
C SER A 81 -16.56 4.57 9.51
N LEU A 82 -15.72 5.25 8.71
CA LEU A 82 -14.31 4.94 8.55
C LEU A 82 -13.51 5.14 9.85
N ALA A 83 -13.72 6.26 10.54
CA ALA A 83 -13.15 6.50 11.86
C ALA A 83 -13.64 5.47 12.89
N GLY A 84 -14.95 5.13 12.85
CA GLY A 84 -15.53 4.10 13.70
C GLY A 84 -14.88 2.73 13.51
N VAL A 85 -14.65 2.30 12.27
CA VAL A 85 -13.95 1.02 11.96
C VAL A 85 -12.53 1.03 12.53
N LEU A 86 -11.76 2.10 12.33
CA LEU A 86 -10.39 2.18 12.85
C LEU A 86 -10.33 2.20 14.38
N ILE A 87 -11.25 2.91 15.05
CA ILE A 87 -11.36 2.91 16.53
C ILE A 87 -11.72 1.51 17.03
N LEU A 88 -12.64 0.81 16.37
CA LEU A 88 -13.03 -0.54 16.75
C LEU A 88 -11.90 -1.55 16.51
N ILE A 89 -11.13 -1.42 15.42
CA ILE A 89 -9.90 -2.20 15.20
C ILE A 89 -8.88 -1.91 16.31
N TRP A 90 -8.71 -0.65 16.70
CA TRP A 90 -7.83 -0.26 17.81
C TRP A 90 -8.27 -0.89 19.14
N LEU A 91 -9.57 -0.92 19.44
CA LEU A 91 -10.10 -1.56 20.65
C LEU A 91 -9.93 -3.09 20.63
N VAL A 92 -10.20 -3.73 19.49
CA VAL A 92 -10.02 -5.19 19.34
C VAL A 92 -8.55 -5.57 19.46
N THR A 93 -7.65 -4.79 18.87
CA THR A 93 -6.20 -5.01 18.99
C THR A 93 -5.70 -4.78 20.41
N LEU A 94 -6.18 -3.75 21.12
CA LEU A 94 -5.91 -3.54 22.53
C LEU A 94 -6.27 -4.78 23.38
N VAL A 95 -7.50 -5.26 23.26
CA VAL A 95 -7.98 -6.40 24.07
C VAL A 95 -7.28 -7.68 23.65
N ASN A 96 -7.02 -7.88 22.36
CA ASN A 96 -6.23 -9.02 21.87
C ASN A 96 -4.81 -9.04 22.45
N ASN A 97 -4.13 -7.89 22.45
CA ASN A 97 -2.76 -7.78 22.98
C ASN A 97 -2.73 -8.00 24.49
N PHE A 98 -3.69 -7.41 25.23
CA PHE A 98 -3.79 -7.60 26.68
C PHE A 98 -3.96 -9.08 27.02
N LYS A 99 -4.90 -9.73 26.35
CA LYS A 99 -5.14 -11.17 26.49
C LYS A 99 -3.91 -11.99 26.12
N ALA A 100 -3.21 -11.65 25.03
CA ALA A 100 -2.01 -12.37 24.61
C ALA A 100 -0.90 -12.29 25.67
N THR A 101 -0.70 -11.13 26.28
CA THR A 101 0.27 -10.95 27.38
C THR A 101 -0.12 -11.76 28.62
N VAL A 102 -1.39 -11.77 29.00
CA VAL A 102 -1.87 -12.55 30.16
C VAL A 102 -1.72 -14.05 29.92
N VAL A 103 -2.25 -14.56 28.81
CA VAL A 103 -2.18 -15.99 28.45
C VAL A 103 -0.71 -16.43 28.33
N GLY A 104 0.13 -15.65 27.65
CA GLY A 104 1.56 -15.96 27.48
C GLY A 104 2.32 -16.03 28.80
N SER A 105 2.04 -15.13 29.75
CA SER A 105 2.68 -15.12 31.06
C SER A 105 2.27 -16.30 31.94
N LEU A 106 1.03 -16.82 31.76
CA LEU A 106 0.48 -17.93 32.52
C LEU A 106 0.78 -19.32 31.92
N THR A 107 1.12 -19.39 30.64
CA THR A 107 1.32 -20.67 29.93
C THR A 107 2.46 -21.54 30.52
N PRO A 108 3.63 -20.99 30.93
CA PRO A 108 4.67 -21.76 31.62
C PRO A 108 4.20 -22.43 32.92
N PHE A 109 3.27 -21.80 33.63
CA PHE A 109 2.70 -22.31 34.87
C PHE A 109 1.63 -23.38 34.59
N ALA A 110 0.72 -23.11 33.65
CA ALA A 110 -0.30 -24.08 33.24
C ALA A 110 0.33 -25.41 32.77
N THR A 111 1.41 -25.34 31.98
CA THR A 111 2.13 -26.55 31.54
C THR A 111 2.92 -27.23 32.67
N SER A 112 3.34 -26.49 33.69
CA SER A 112 4.04 -27.05 34.86
C SER A 112 3.11 -27.85 35.77
N ASP A 113 1.83 -27.51 35.87
CA ASP A 113 0.83 -28.29 36.62
C ASP A 113 0.72 -29.74 36.14
N TRP A 114 1.06 -30.00 34.86
CA TRP A 114 1.12 -31.33 34.25
C TRP A 114 2.54 -31.83 34.04
N SER A 115 3.54 -31.27 34.72
CA SER A 115 4.97 -31.62 34.57
C SER A 115 5.43 -31.63 33.11
N SER A 116 4.95 -30.65 32.34
CA SER A 116 5.10 -30.60 30.89
C SER A 116 5.72 -29.27 30.41
N HIS A 117 6.45 -28.56 31.28
CA HIS A 117 7.12 -27.30 30.93
C HIS A 117 8.07 -27.45 29.73
N SER A 118 8.76 -28.59 29.65
CA SER A 118 9.65 -28.91 28.54
C SER A 118 8.95 -29.00 27.18
N LEU A 119 7.63 -29.17 27.15
CA LEU A 119 6.81 -29.30 25.93
C LEU A 119 6.21 -27.97 25.45
N LEU A 120 6.61 -26.83 26.00
CA LEU A 120 6.14 -25.49 25.56
C LEU A 120 6.28 -25.29 24.05
N THR A 121 7.43 -25.64 23.48
CA THR A 121 7.67 -25.49 22.03
C THR A 121 6.84 -26.47 21.21
N VAL A 122 6.53 -27.66 21.74
CA VAL A 122 5.67 -28.66 21.08
C VAL A 122 4.26 -28.13 20.89
N ILE A 123 3.69 -27.52 21.93
CA ILE A 123 2.38 -26.85 21.87
C ILE A 123 2.39 -25.79 20.77
N GLN A 124 3.46 -24.99 20.69
CA GLN A 124 3.59 -23.94 19.68
C GLN A 124 3.74 -24.47 18.26
N ILE A 125 4.50 -25.55 18.05
CA ILE A 125 4.67 -26.17 16.72
C ILE A 125 3.32 -26.64 16.18
N VAL A 126 2.53 -27.35 17.00
CA VAL A 126 1.21 -27.84 16.59
C VAL A 126 0.28 -26.65 16.28
N ALA A 127 0.25 -25.66 17.17
CA ALA A 127 -0.55 -24.45 16.99
C ALA A 127 -0.20 -23.71 15.68
N ASN A 128 1.08 -23.43 15.46
CA ASN A 128 1.55 -22.74 14.26
C ASN A 128 1.25 -23.52 12.98
N SER A 129 1.47 -24.84 13.00
CA SER A 129 1.19 -25.70 11.83
C SER A 129 -0.29 -25.63 11.42
N MET A 130 -1.19 -25.69 12.40
CA MET A 130 -2.63 -25.61 12.16
C MET A 130 -3.07 -24.20 11.76
N THR A 131 -2.52 -23.16 12.39
CA THR A 131 -2.82 -21.77 12.00
C THR A 131 -2.35 -21.48 10.58
N ALA A 132 -1.15 -21.93 10.19
CA ALA A 132 -0.63 -21.77 8.83
C ALA A 132 -1.53 -22.45 7.78
N ALA A 133 -2.03 -23.65 8.08
CA ALA A 133 -2.97 -24.36 7.20
C ALA A 133 -4.29 -23.60 6.98
N VAL A 134 -4.67 -22.70 7.89
CA VAL A 134 -5.96 -21.98 7.83
C VAL A 134 -5.90 -20.65 7.08
N TYR A 135 -4.74 -20.01 6.93
CA TYR A 135 -4.66 -18.68 6.29
C TYR A 135 -5.13 -18.65 4.83
N ILE A 136 -4.78 -19.66 4.04
CA ILE A 136 -5.24 -19.76 2.63
C ILE A 136 -6.76 -19.93 2.55
N PRO A 137 -7.38 -20.94 3.21
CA PRO A 137 -8.83 -21.06 3.21
C PRO A 137 -9.51 -19.83 3.82
N MET A 138 -8.89 -19.17 4.81
CA MET A 138 -9.39 -17.93 5.36
C MET A 138 -9.38 -16.79 4.35
N ALA A 139 -8.31 -16.63 3.55
CA ALA A 139 -8.28 -15.65 2.47
C ALA A 139 -9.39 -15.89 1.44
N LYS A 140 -9.55 -17.14 0.99
CA LYS A 140 -10.66 -17.52 0.10
C LYS A 140 -12.02 -17.25 0.74
N LEU A 141 -12.17 -17.46 2.04
CA LEU A 141 -13.40 -17.11 2.77
C LEU A 141 -13.70 -15.61 2.69
N LEU A 142 -12.68 -14.77 2.89
CA LEU A 142 -12.81 -13.31 2.82
C LEU A 142 -13.13 -12.84 1.39
N ASP A 143 -12.50 -13.48 0.40
CA ASP A 143 -12.66 -13.12 -1.01
C ASP A 143 -13.97 -13.65 -1.61
N VAL A 144 -14.52 -14.78 -1.12
CA VAL A 144 -15.78 -15.39 -1.61
C VAL A 144 -17.01 -14.96 -0.80
N TRP A 145 -16.96 -15.02 0.54
CA TRP A 145 -18.12 -14.71 1.38
C TRP A 145 -18.16 -13.26 1.83
N GLY A 146 -17.02 -12.74 2.30
CA GLY A 146 -16.88 -11.36 2.77
C GLY A 146 -16.12 -11.22 4.08
N ARG A 147 -15.76 -9.97 4.38
CA ARG A 147 -14.91 -9.59 5.53
C ARG A 147 -15.57 -9.85 6.88
N ALA A 148 -16.86 -9.56 6.98
CA ALA A 148 -17.62 -9.68 8.24
C ALA A 148 -17.85 -11.14 8.62
N GLU A 149 -18.17 -11.99 7.65
CA GLU A 149 -18.47 -13.41 7.84
C GLU A 149 -17.22 -14.16 8.30
N GLY A 150 -16.09 -13.90 7.66
CA GLY A 150 -14.82 -14.49 8.06
C GLY A 150 -14.36 -14.04 9.44
N PHE A 151 -14.54 -12.74 9.76
CA PHE A 151 -14.27 -12.23 11.10
C PHE A 151 -15.12 -12.94 12.18
N LEU A 152 -16.42 -13.11 11.94
CA LEU A 152 -17.32 -13.78 12.89
C LEU A 152 -16.98 -15.25 13.10
N LEU A 153 -16.64 -15.99 12.04
CA LEU A 153 -16.23 -17.39 12.15
C LEU A 153 -14.99 -17.53 13.06
N MET A 154 -13.98 -16.69 12.83
CA MET A 154 -12.75 -16.73 13.61
C MET A 154 -12.97 -16.29 15.06
N LEU A 155 -13.92 -15.37 15.31
CA LEU A 155 -14.37 -15.00 16.65
C LEU A 155 -14.98 -16.19 17.40
N CYS A 156 -15.82 -17.00 16.75
CA CYS A 156 -16.38 -18.20 17.35
C CYS A 156 -15.27 -19.22 17.71
N LEU A 157 -14.32 -19.45 16.79
CA LEU A 157 -13.22 -20.39 17.00
C LEU A 157 -12.29 -19.95 18.15
N CYS A 158 -11.92 -18.66 18.21
CA CYS A 158 -11.05 -18.17 19.28
C CYS A 158 -11.73 -18.23 20.65
N THR A 159 -13.03 -17.97 20.70
CA THR A 159 -13.84 -18.05 21.93
C THR A 159 -13.93 -19.49 22.41
N LEU A 160 -14.20 -20.44 21.50
CA LEU A 160 -14.17 -21.87 21.81
C LEU A 160 -12.79 -22.29 22.34
N GLY A 161 -11.70 -21.84 21.70
CA GLY A 161 -10.34 -22.10 22.15
C GLY A 161 -10.10 -21.64 23.59
N LEU A 162 -10.50 -20.40 23.94
CA LEU A 162 -10.37 -19.89 25.30
C LEU A 162 -11.18 -20.70 26.33
N ILE A 163 -12.41 -21.11 26.00
CA ILE A 163 -13.25 -21.94 26.87
C ILE A 163 -12.58 -23.30 27.11
N LEU A 164 -12.08 -23.94 26.05
CA LEU A 164 -11.40 -25.23 26.14
C LEU A 164 -10.08 -25.13 26.91
N MET A 165 -9.30 -24.06 26.72
CA MET A 165 -8.05 -23.84 27.45
C MET A 165 -8.32 -23.66 28.95
N ALA A 166 -9.30 -22.84 29.33
CA ALA A 166 -9.65 -22.59 30.72
C ALA A 166 -10.24 -23.82 31.42
N SER A 167 -10.95 -24.69 30.68
CA SER A 167 -11.56 -25.91 31.22
C SER A 167 -10.65 -27.15 31.18
N SER A 168 -9.47 -27.03 30.56
CA SER A 168 -8.54 -28.16 30.39
C SER A 168 -8.04 -28.71 31.74
N LYS A 169 -7.95 -30.05 31.81
CA LYS A 169 -7.48 -30.80 32.99
C LYS A 169 -6.24 -31.66 32.70
N ASN A 170 -5.79 -31.66 31.45
CA ASN A 170 -4.62 -32.40 31.00
C ASN A 170 -4.01 -31.72 29.77
N LEU A 171 -2.76 -32.07 29.48
CA LEU A 171 -2.00 -31.51 28.37
C LEU A 171 -2.64 -31.78 26.99
N PRO A 172 -3.12 -32.99 26.65
CA PRO A 172 -3.75 -33.23 25.35
C PRO A 172 -4.95 -32.31 25.06
N THR A 173 -5.84 -32.12 26.04
CA THR A 173 -6.99 -31.20 25.90
C THR A 173 -6.50 -29.75 25.76
N TYR A 174 -5.48 -29.34 26.51
CA TYR A 174 -4.89 -28.01 26.37
C TYR A 174 -4.27 -27.79 24.97
N CYS A 175 -3.57 -28.79 24.43
CA CYS A 175 -3.00 -28.75 23.09
C CYS A 175 -4.09 -28.64 22.01
N ALA A 176 -5.17 -29.42 22.13
CA ALA A 176 -6.31 -29.33 21.23
C ALA A 176 -6.97 -27.95 21.32
N ALA A 177 -7.14 -27.41 22.53
CA ALA A 177 -7.66 -26.08 22.76
C ALA A 177 -6.79 -24.97 22.15
N GLN A 178 -5.46 -25.12 22.24
CA GLN A 178 -4.49 -24.20 21.67
C GLN A 178 -4.64 -24.09 20.14
N VAL A 179 -5.04 -25.18 19.46
CA VAL A 179 -5.32 -25.14 18.02
C VAL A 179 -6.48 -24.21 17.71
N PHE A 180 -7.63 -24.36 18.38
CA PHE A 180 -8.77 -23.46 18.21
C PHE A 180 -8.44 -22.01 18.57
N TYR A 181 -7.71 -21.82 19.67
CA TYR A 181 -7.23 -20.51 20.10
C TYR A 181 -6.36 -19.85 19.03
N SER A 182 -5.34 -20.56 18.54
CA SER A 182 -4.34 -20.01 17.62
C SER A 182 -4.90 -19.81 16.22
N VAL A 183 -5.74 -20.73 15.75
CA VAL A 183 -6.45 -20.60 14.47
C VAL A 183 -7.41 -19.41 14.53
N GLY A 184 -8.23 -19.31 15.57
CA GLY A 184 -9.20 -18.23 15.73
C GLY A 184 -8.53 -16.85 15.86
N PHE A 185 -7.56 -16.69 16.76
CA PHE A 185 -6.87 -15.41 16.93
C PHE A 185 -5.95 -15.06 15.75
N GLY A 186 -5.30 -16.05 15.13
CA GLY A 186 -4.52 -15.85 13.92
C GLY A 186 -5.38 -15.39 12.75
N GLY A 187 -6.51 -16.05 12.51
CA GLY A 187 -7.47 -15.71 11.46
C GLY A 187 -8.18 -14.37 11.70
N LEU A 188 -8.51 -14.05 12.94
CA LEU A 188 -9.00 -12.72 13.31
C LEU A 188 -7.96 -11.63 13.04
N SER A 189 -6.71 -11.87 13.45
CA SER A 189 -5.60 -10.92 13.24
C SER A 189 -5.35 -10.64 11.76
N TYR A 190 -5.42 -11.69 10.97
CA TYR A 190 -5.40 -11.57 9.52
C TYR A 190 -6.60 -10.77 8.99
N SER A 191 -7.82 -11.05 9.47
CA SER A 191 -9.05 -10.38 9.00
C SER A 191 -9.03 -8.88 9.23
N TRP A 192 -8.69 -8.40 10.44
CA TRP A 192 -8.65 -6.95 10.68
C TRP A 192 -7.46 -6.27 10.01
N ASN A 193 -6.38 -6.99 9.68
CA ASN A 193 -5.30 -6.45 8.86
C ASN A 193 -5.72 -6.28 7.40
N VAL A 194 -6.49 -7.22 6.84
CA VAL A 194 -7.12 -7.05 5.52
C VAL A 194 -8.07 -5.86 5.56
N ILE A 195 -8.96 -5.76 6.56
CA ILE A 195 -9.87 -4.62 6.70
C ILE A 195 -9.10 -3.30 6.83
N ALA A 196 -8.08 -3.23 7.69
CA ALA A 196 -7.23 -2.03 7.83
C ALA A 196 -6.54 -1.66 6.51
N THR A 197 -6.20 -2.65 5.69
CA THR A 197 -5.63 -2.46 4.35
C THR A 197 -6.66 -1.90 3.37
N ASP A 198 -7.90 -2.39 3.43
CA ASP A 198 -9.04 -1.93 2.62
C ASP A 198 -9.41 -0.47 2.95
N VAL A 199 -9.22 -0.04 4.21
CA VAL A 199 -9.60 1.31 4.67
C VAL A 199 -8.52 2.38 4.49
N THR A 200 -7.33 1.98 4.06
CA THR A 200 -6.14 2.85 4.01
C THR A 200 -5.53 2.92 2.62
N ASN A 201 -4.97 4.08 2.28
CA ASN A 201 -4.15 4.22 1.08
C ASN A 201 -2.75 3.58 1.31
N LEU A 202 -2.21 2.90 0.30
CA LEU A 202 -0.88 2.27 0.31
C LEU A 202 0.23 3.22 0.80
N ARG A 203 0.20 4.51 0.44
CA ARG A 203 1.19 5.52 0.88
C ARG A 203 1.16 5.78 2.40
N ASN A 204 -0.01 5.65 3.01
CA ASN A 204 -0.26 6.01 4.41
C ASN A 204 -0.44 4.78 5.31
N ARG A 205 -0.36 3.59 4.72
CA ARG A 205 -0.61 2.32 5.38
C ARG A 205 0.34 2.09 6.57
N GLY A 206 1.60 2.51 6.45
CA GLY A 206 2.54 2.43 7.57
C GLY A 206 2.13 3.25 8.79
N LEU A 207 1.54 4.44 8.60
CA LEU A 207 1.01 5.25 9.70
C LEU A 207 -0.25 4.64 10.32
N ALA A 208 -1.10 4.03 9.49
CA ALA A 208 -2.28 3.33 10.00
C ALA A 208 -1.90 2.09 10.82
N PHE A 209 -0.90 1.32 10.39
CA PHE A 209 -0.36 0.21 11.18
C PHE A 209 0.30 0.66 12.47
N ALA A 210 1.02 1.78 12.46
CA ALA A 210 1.57 2.36 13.68
C ALA A 210 0.46 2.74 14.67
N PHE A 211 -0.64 3.33 14.19
CA PHE A 211 -1.81 3.63 15.00
C PHE A 211 -2.47 2.37 15.58
N THR A 212 -2.75 1.36 14.77
CA THR A 212 -3.39 0.11 15.26
C THR A 212 -2.46 -0.70 16.17
N SER A 213 -1.15 -0.47 16.13
CA SER A 213 -0.17 -1.11 17.02
C SER A 213 0.08 -0.33 18.32
N SER A 214 -0.29 0.95 18.38
CA SER A 214 -0.10 1.80 19.56
C SER A 214 -0.72 1.31 20.88
N PRO A 215 -1.85 0.55 20.93
CA PRO A 215 -2.37 0.08 22.21
C PRO A 215 -1.43 -0.90 22.93
N ALA A 216 -0.47 -1.49 22.21
CA ALA A 216 0.47 -2.47 22.74
C ALA A 216 1.28 -1.94 23.95
N VAL A 217 1.54 -0.63 24.01
CA VAL A 217 2.25 0.01 25.15
C VAL A 217 1.48 -0.12 26.46
N ILE A 218 0.15 -0.01 26.42
CA ILE A 218 -0.71 -0.16 27.60
C ILE A 218 -0.65 -1.62 28.07
N THR A 219 -0.77 -2.54 27.12
CA THR A 219 -0.87 -3.97 27.40
C THR A 219 0.43 -4.59 27.86
N ALA A 220 1.58 -4.07 27.41
CA ALA A 220 2.90 -4.57 27.80
C ALA A 220 3.09 -4.57 29.33
N PHE A 221 2.62 -3.51 29.99
CA PHE A 221 2.72 -3.36 31.44
C PHE A 221 1.48 -3.89 32.17
N ALA A 222 0.28 -3.52 31.71
CA ALA A 222 -0.95 -3.89 32.40
C ALA A 222 -1.23 -5.41 32.33
N GLY A 223 -0.94 -6.05 31.20
CA GLY A 223 -1.17 -7.48 31.00
C GLY A 223 -0.28 -8.34 31.91
N SER A 224 1.01 -8.03 32.00
CA SER A 224 1.97 -8.78 32.82
C SER A 224 1.63 -8.68 34.31
N LYS A 225 1.21 -7.49 34.77
CA LYS A 225 0.77 -7.30 36.16
C LYS A 225 -0.56 -8.01 36.45
N ALA A 226 -1.50 -7.96 35.52
CA ALA A 226 -2.75 -8.69 35.63
C ALA A 226 -2.53 -10.21 35.71
N ALA A 227 -1.61 -10.75 34.91
CA ALA A 227 -1.26 -12.16 34.92
C ALA A 227 -0.73 -12.62 36.29
N GLU A 228 0.21 -11.86 36.87
CA GLU A 228 0.71 -12.11 38.23
C GLU A 228 -0.41 -12.05 39.27
N GLY A 229 -1.32 -11.08 39.17
CA GLY A 229 -2.49 -10.97 40.04
C GLY A 229 -3.43 -12.17 39.94
N PHE A 230 -3.71 -12.66 38.73
CA PHE A 230 -4.50 -13.88 38.52
C PHE A 230 -3.81 -15.11 39.08
N TYR A 231 -2.50 -15.24 38.85
CA TYR A 231 -1.73 -16.38 39.34
C TYR A 231 -1.69 -16.44 40.87
N ASN A 232 -1.40 -15.32 41.53
CA ASN A 232 -1.21 -15.28 42.98
C ASN A 232 -2.53 -15.30 43.78
N ASN A 233 -3.60 -14.70 43.24
CA ASN A 233 -4.83 -14.47 44.01
C ASN A 233 -6.05 -15.27 43.52
N VAL A 234 -5.99 -15.91 42.35
CA VAL A 234 -7.15 -16.60 41.75
C VAL A 234 -6.78 -18.00 41.25
N ASN A 235 -6.26 -18.09 40.02
CA ASN A 235 -5.69 -19.25 39.34
C ASN A 235 -5.46 -18.89 37.86
N TRP A 236 -4.64 -19.68 37.16
CA TRP A 236 -4.36 -19.45 35.75
C TRP A 236 -5.57 -19.75 34.85
N GLN A 237 -6.44 -20.71 35.20
CA GLN A 237 -7.61 -21.07 34.39
C GLN A 237 -8.52 -19.86 34.20
N TRP A 238 -8.78 -19.12 35.27
CA TRP A 238 -9.66 -17.96 35.20
C TRP A 238 -8.98 -16.76 34.55
N GLY A 239 -7.66 -16.64 34.72
CA GLY A 239 -6.83 -15.67 33.98
C GLY A 239 -6.90 -15.85 32.46
N ILE A 240 -7.20 -17.05 31.96
CA ILE A 240 -7.48 -17.34 30.54
C ILE A 240 -8.98 -17.21 30.24
N GLY A 241 -9.83 -17.81 31.07
CA GLY A 241 -11.25 -17.95 30.77
C GLY A 241 -12.01 -16.62 30.70
N CYS A 242 -11.60 -15.59 31.45
CA CYS A 242 -12.34 -14.32 31.50
C CYS A 242 -12.38 -13.64 30.11
N TRP A 243 -11.35 -13.89 29.29
CA TRP A 243 -11.27 -13.40 27.92
C TRP A 243 -12.28 -14.04 26.98
N ALA A 244 -12.82 -15.23 27.29
CA ALA A 244 -13.90 -15.83 26.51
C ALA A 244 -15.19 -15.01 26.60
N ILE A 245 -15.32 -14.16 27.62
CA ILE A 245 -16.46 -13.24 27.80
C ILE A 245 -16.10 -11.84 27.29
N ILE A 246 -14.95 -11.31 27.71
CA ILE A 246 -14.54 -9.93 27.40
C ILE A 246 -14.31 -9.75 25.89
N PHE A 247 -13.61 -10.70 25.25
CA PHE A 247 -13.16 -10.52 23.87
C PHE A 247 -14.34 -10.48 22.87
N PRO A 248 -15.34 -11.39 22.91
CA PRO A 248 -16.52 -11.29 22.05
C PRO A 248 -17.30 -9.99 22.21
N CYS A 249 -17.48 -9.52 23.44
CA CYS A 249 -18.18 -8.25 23.71
C CYS A 249 -17.53 -7.06 23.01
N VAL A 250 -16.19 -7.04 22.92
CA VAL A 250 -15.43 -5.96 22.27
C VAL A 250 -15.31 -6.15 20.76
N ALA A 251 -15.28 -7.39 20.28
CA ALA A 251 -15.15 -7.72 18.86
C ALA A 251 -16.46 -7.62 18.07
N LEU A 252 -17.61 -7.96 18.68
CA LEU A 252 -18.93 -7.94 18.01
C LEU A 252 -19.33 -6.57 17.42
N PRO A 253 -19.04 -5.42 18.06
CA PRO A 253 -19.29 -4.11 17.45
C PRO A 253 -18.59 -3.91 16.10
N LEU A 254 -17.37 -4.45 15.90
CA LEU A 254 -16.67 -4.38 14.61
C LEU A 254 -17.40 -5.18 13.52
N TYR A 255 -17.91 -6.36 13.85
CA TYR A 255 -18.80 -7.10 12.95
C TYR A 255 -20.08 -6.30 12.63
N GLY A 256 -20.68 -5.69 13.66
CA GLY A 256 -21.90 -4.88 13.53
C GLY A 256 -21.74 -3.71 12.55
N ILE A 257 -20.66 -2.92 12.67
CA ILE A 257 -20.42 -1.79 11.77
C ILE A 257 -20.16 -2.24 10.32
N LEU A 258 -19.44 -3.35 10.11
CA LEU A 258 -19.20 -3.89 8.77
C LEU A 258 -20.51 -4.35 8.11
N ARG A 259 -21.35 -5.08 8.83
CA ARG A 259 -22.66 -5.53 8.32
C ARG A 259 -23.63 -4.38 8.08
N TYR A 260 -23.60 -3.37 8.95
CA TYR A 260 -24.42 -2.16 8.76
C TYR A 260 -24.05 -1.44 7.47
N ASN A 261 -22.76 -1.19 7.21
CA ASN A 261 -22.33 -0.50 6.00
C ASN A 261 -22.52 -1.36 4.74
N LEU A 262 -22.42 -2.68 4.83
CA LEU A 262 -22.75 -3.58 3.73
C LEU A 262 -24.24 -3.47 3.34
N ARG A 263 -25.14 -3.53 4.32
CA ARG A 263 -26.59 -3.34 4.08
C ARG A 263 -26.92 -1.96 3.53
N LYS A 264 -26.17 -0.94 3.95
CA LYS A 264 -26.31 0.42 3.43
C LYS A 264 -25.94 0.46 1.94
N ALA A 265 -24.80 -0.11 1.55
CA ALA A 265 -24.38 -0.19 0.14
C ALA A 265 -25.37 -0.99 -0.73
N GLU A 266 -25.96 -2.07 -0.21
CA GLU A 266 -27.04 -2.83 -0.87
C GLU A 266 -28.30 -1.98 -1.08
N LYS A 267 -28.70 -1.20 -0.07
CA LYS A 267 -29.87 -0.30 -0.16
C LYS A 267 -29.66 0.87 -1.13
N GLU A 268 -28.44 1.36 -1.22
CA GLU A 268 -28.06 2.46 -2.14
C GLU A 268 -27.84 1.95 -3.57
N GLY A 269 -28.00 0.65 -3.84
CA GLY A 269 -27.90 0.07 -5.18
C GLY A 269 -26.48 -0.04 -5.72
N ILE A 270 -25.46 0.19 -4.88
CA ILE A 270 -24.03 0.12 -5.26
C ILE A 270 -23.62 -1.33 -5.56
N ILE A 271 -24.30 -2.30 -4.95
CA ILE A 271 -24.23 -3.72 -5.30
C ILE A 271 -25.63 -4.25 -5.60
N VAL A 272 -25.76 -4.88 -6.77
CA VAL A 272 -26.93 -5.70 -7.11
C VAL A 272 -26.61 -7.14 -6.70
N GLN A 273 -27.35 -7.67 -5.72
CA GLN A 273 -27.29 -9.11 -5.44
C GLN A 273 -28.01 -9.87 -6.55
N GLU A 274 -27.25 -10.45 -7.48
CA GLU A 274 -27.81 -11.39 -8.42
C GLU A 274 -28.27 -12.65 -7.68
N LYS A 275 -29.56 -12.98 -7.81
CA LYS A 275 -30.05 -14.27 -7.31
C LYS A 275 -29.37 -15.37 -8.12
N SER A 276 -28.54 -16.16 -7.44
CA SER A 276 -27.68 -17.16 -8.09
C SER A 276 -28.41 -18.17 -8.97
N GLY A 277 -29.71 -18.41 -8.77
CA GLY A 277 -30.50 -19.41 -9.52
C GLY A 277 -30.03 -20.86 -9.38
N ARG A 278 -28.94 -21.13 -8.63
CA ARG A 278 -28.32 -22.44 -8.47
C ARG A 278 -29.13 -23.31 -7.51
N THR A 279 -29.32 -24.57 -7.88
CA THR A 279 -29.81 -25.61 -6.95
C THR A 279 -28.80 -25.86 -5.83
N VAL A 280 -29.21 -26.44 -4.70
CA VAL A 280 -28.31 -26.71 -3.56
C VAL A 280 -27.04 -27.50 -3.98
N PRO A 281 -27.11 -28.56 -4.81
CA PRO A 281 -25.91 -29.27 -5.25
C PRO A 281 -25.00 -28.42 -6.14
N GLN A 282 -25.58 -27.61 -7.04
CA GLN A 282 -24.82 -26.69 -7.89
C GLN A 282 -24.15 -25.59 -7.07
N GLN A 283 -24.80 -25.12 -6.01
CA GLN A 283 -24.25 -24.14 -5.08
C GLN A 283 -23.07 -24.72 -4.30
N VAL A 284 -23.19 -25.95 -3.81
CA VAL A 284 -22.09 -26.65 -3.13
C VAL A 284 -20.92 -26.83 -4.10
N TRP A 285 -21.16 -27.31 -5.33
CA TRP A 285 -20.11 -27.48 -6.32
C TRP A 285 -19.42 -26.15 -6.70
N TYR A 286 -20.20 -25.08 -6.85
CA TYR A 286 -19.67 -23.73 -7.10
C TYR A 286 -18.74 -23.28 -5.96
N VAL A 287 -19.16 -23.45 -4.70
CA VAL A 287 -18.34 -23.08 -3.53
C VAL A 287 -17.08 -23.94 -3.47
N LEU A 288 -17.18 -25.25 -3.70
CA LEU A 288 -16.01 -26.15 -3.71
C LEU A 288 -14.97 -25.74 -4.76
N LYS A 289 -15.43 -25.31 -5.94
CA LYS A 289 -14.57 -24.82 -7.02
C LYS A 289 -13.94 -23.46 -6.67
N GLU A 290 -14.73 -22.48 -6.25
CA GLU A 290 -14.24 -21.11 -5.92
C GLU A 290 -13.27 -21.09 -4.73
N PHE A 291 -13.53 -21.95 -3.75
CA PHE A 291 -12.70 -22.11 -2.56
C PHE A 291 -11.41 -22.91 -2.83
N ASP A 292 -11.32 -23.58 -3.98
CA ASP A 292 -10.23 -24.50 -4.33
C ASP A 292 -9.97 -25.55 -3.23
N LEU A 293 -11.00 -26.32 -2.89
CA LEU A 293 -10.93 -27.26 -1.76
C LEU A 293 -9.78 -28.28 -1.92
N LEU A 294 -9.51 -28.75 -3.15
CA LEU A 294 -8.41 -29.67 -3.41
C LEU A 294 -7.05 -29.02 -3.11
N GLY A 295 -6.80 -27.81 -3.63
CA GLY A 295 -5.56 -27.09 -3.36
C GLY A 295 -5.38 -26.81 -1.88
N VAL A 296 -6.42 -26.31 -1.21
CA VAL A 296 -6.41 -26.09 0.25
C VAL A 296 -6.10 -27.38 1.02
N SER A 297 -6.68 -28.51 0.62
CA SER A 297 -6.46 -29.81 1.28
C SER A 297 -5.04 -30.34 1.08
N LEU A 298 -4.50 -30.23 -0.15
CA LEU A 298 -3.12 -30.59 -0.47
C LEU A 298 -2.12 -29.75 0.32
N PHE A 299 -2.37 -28.43 0.40
CA PHE A 299 -1.53 -27.50 1.16
C PHE A 299 -1.59 -27.81 2.66
N ALA A 300 -2.79 -27.88 3.24
CA ALA A 300 -2.98 -28.13 4.67
C ALA A 300 -2.41 -29.49 5.09
N GLY A 301 -2.76 -30.55 4.35
CA GLY A 301 -2.27 -31.91 4.60
C GLY A 301 -0.77 -32.02 4.44
N GLY A 302 -0.21 -31.46 3.36
CA GLY A 302 1.23 -31.43 3.11
C GLY A 302 1.99 -30.68 4.20
N LEU A 303 1.49 -29.54 4.64
CA LEU A 303 2.13 -28.73 5.66
C LEU A 303 2.10 -29.40 7.04
N VAL A 304 0.96 -29.95 7.45
CA VAL A 304 0.85 -30.68 8.72
C VAL A 304 1.77 -31.90 8.72
N LEU A 305 1.78 -32.70 7.65
CA LEU A 305 2.65 -33.87 7.54
C LEU A 305 4.13 -33.50 7.50
N PHE A 306 4.48 -32.36 6.92
CA PHE A 306 5.86 -31.87 6.92
C PHE A 306 6.31 -31.39 8.31
N LEU A 307 5.45 -30.71 9.08
CA LEU A 307 5.81 -30.09 10.36
C LEU A 307 5.67 -31.02 11.58
N LEU A 308 4.70 -31.95 11.57
CA LEU A 308 4.46 -32.90 12.66
C LEU A 308 5.70 -33.75 13.09
N PRO A 309 6.55 -34.21 12.15
CA PRO A 309 7.74 -35.01 12.47
C PRO A 309 8.74 -34.28 13.37
N PHE A 310 8.83 -32.96 13.27
CA PHE A 310 9.73 -32.15 14.10
C PHE A 310 9.37 -32.21 15.59
N THR A 311 8.11 -32.46 15.89
CA THR A 311 7.62 -32.71 17.25
C THR A 311 7.82 -34.16 17.66
N LEU A 312 7.41 -35.10 16.80
CA LEU A 312 7.37 -36.52 17.15
C LEU A 312 8.74 -37.20 17.14
N ALA A 313 9.74 -36.62 16.47
CA ALA A 313 11.07 -37.21 16.35
C ALA A 313 11.75 -37.42 17.71
N ALA A 314 11.42 -36.65 18.75
CA ALA A 314 12.02 -36.83 20.07
C ALA A 314 11.48 -38.05 20.84
N THR A 315 10.23 -38.45 20.58
CA THR A 315 9.57 -39.58 21.26
C THR A 315 9.47 -40.83 20.37
N ALA A 316 9.94 -40.74 19.12
CA ALA A 316 9.95 -41.83 18.18
C ALA A 316 10.98 -42.90 18.55
N PRO A 317 10.70 -44.21 18.35
CA PRO A 317 11.56 -45.32 18.78
C PRO A 317 13.03 -45.19 18.37
N ASN A 318 13.31 -44.72 17.14
CA ASN A 318 14.66 -44.51 16.61
C ASN A 318 14.94 -43.03 16.28
N GLY A 319 14.24 -42.13 16.97
CA GLY A 319 14.29 -40.70 16.70
C GLY A 319 13.98 -40.35 15.24
N TRP A 320 14.81 -39.51 14.63
CA TRP A 320 14.73 -39.12 13.22
C TRP A 320 14.87 -40.27 12.22
N LYS A 321 15.46 -41.41 12.61
CA LYS A 321 15.61 -42.59 11.74
C LYS A 321 14.36 -43.46 11.70
N THR A 322 13.32 -43.11 12.45
CA THR A 322 12.08 -43.88 12.50
C THR A 322 11.32 -43.78 11.18
N GLY A 323 10.86 -44.91 10.63
CA GLY A 323 10.25 -44.96 9.29
C GLY A 323 9.07 -44.01 9.09
N TYR A 324 8.16 -43.90 10.07
CA TYR A 324 7.00 -42.99 9.94
C TYR A 324 7.40 -41.50 9.97
N ILE A 325 8.50 -41.13 10.64
CA ILE A 325 9.03 -39.75 10.65
C ILE A 325 9.49 -39.38 9.24
N ILE A 326 10.28 -40.26 8.61
CA ILE A 326 10.77 -40.06 7.24
C ILE A 326 9.59 -40.02 6.26
N ALA A 327 8.64 -40.95 6.39
CA ALA A 327 7.47 -41.02 5.53
C ALA A 327 6.63 -39.73 5.59
N MET A 328 6.37 -39.19 6.78
CA MET A 328 5.63 -37.93 6.96
C MET A 328 6.34 -36.74 6.28
N ILE A 329 7.67 -36.63 6.43
CA ILE A 329 8.45 -35.56 5.76
C ILE A 329 8.35 -35.68 4.24
N VAL A 330 8.62 -36.87 3.70
CA VAL A 330 8.63 -37.11 2.25
C VAL A 330 7.24 -36.89 1.65
N VAL A 331 6.20 -37.48 2.24
CA VAL A 331 4.81 -37.30 1.79
C VAL A 331 4.40 -35.83 1.92
N GLY A 332 4.78 -35.15 3.00
CA GLY A 332 4.53 -33.72 3.18
C GLY A 332 5.11 -32.88 2.05
N ILE A 333 6.39 -33.10 1.70
CA ILE A 333 7.06 -32.41 0.57
C ILE A 333 6.37 -32.72 -0.76
N VAL A 334 6.02 -33.99 -1.00
CA VAL A 334 5.31 -34.39 -2.23
C VAL A 334 3.95 -33.70 -2.33
N LEU A 335 3.16 -33.66 -1.26
CA LEU A 335 1.86 -32.99 -1.24
C LEU A 335 1.98 -31.48 -1.46
N LEU A 336 3.00 -30.82 -0.89
CA LEU A 336 3.28 -29.41 -1.15
C LEU A 336 3.71 -29.16 -2.61
N GLY A 337 4.47 -30.08 -3.20
CA GLY A 337 4.80 -30.04 -4.62
C GLY A 337 3.58 -30.22 -5.52
N LEU A 338 2.70 -31.18 -5.19
CA LEU A 338 1.43 -31.38 -5.87
C LEU A 338 0.50 -30.19 -5.73
N PHE A 339 0.47 -29.54 -4.57
CA PHE A 339 -0.24 -28.27 -4.39
C PHE A 339 0.28 -27.21 -5.37
N ALA A 340 1.59 -27.01 -5.47
CA ALA A 340 2.17 -26.05 -6.41
C ALA A 340 1.80 -26.37 -7.87
N LEU A 341 1.89 -27.63 -8.28
CA LEU A 341 1.49 -28.07 -9.62
C LEU A 341 -0.01 -27.85 -9.87
N HIS A 342 -0.87 -28.16 -8.88
CA HIS A 342 -2.30 -27.93 -8.95
C HIS A 342 -2.62 -26.44 -9.12
N GLN A 343 -2.00 -25.56 -8.33
CA GLN A 343 -2.19 -24.11 -8.46
C GLN A 343 -1.77 -23.55 -9.82
N ILE A 344 -0.71 -24.10 -10.42
CA ILE A 344 -0.15 -23.58 -11.67
C ILE A 344 -0.91 -24.09 -12.89
N TYR A 345 -1.32 -25.37 -12.90
CA TYR A 345 -1.80 -26.03 -14.12
C TYR A 345 -3.27 -26.48 -14.08
N VAL A 346 -3.85 -26.71 -12.91
CA VAL A 346 -5.14 -27.43 -12.78
C VAL A 346 -6.24 -26.56 -12.18
N ALA A 347 -5.91 -25.71 -11.21
CA ALA A 347 -6.87 -24.93 -10.45
C ALA A 347 -7.66 -23.95 -11.36
N PRO A 348 -9.00 -24.07 -11.44
CA PRO A 348 -9.79 -23.15 -12.26
C PRO A 348 -9.77 -21.70 -11.75
N THR A 349 -9.68 -21.53 -10.43
CA THR A 349 -9.64 -20.24 -9.73
C THR A 349 -8.49 -20.28 -8.70
N PRO A 350 -7.23 -20.21 -9.16
CA PRO A 350 -6.07 -20.39 -8.29
C PRO A 350 -6.10 -19.38 -7.14
N PHE A 351 -5.55 -19.77 -5.99
CA PHE A 351 -5.47 -18.92 -4.81
C PHE A 351 -4.71 -17.62 -5.08
N LEU A 352 -3.56 -17.73 -5.73
CA LEU A 352 -2.78 -16.60 -6.17
C LEU A 352 -2.26 -16.89 -7.58
N LYS A 353 -2.37 -15.93 -8.50
CA LYS A 353 -1.87 -16.09 -9.87
C LYS A 353 -0.38 -16.44 -9.84
N SER A 354 0.04 -17.37 -10.71
CA SER A 354 1.43 -17.87 -10.79
C SER A 354 2.47 -16.74 -10.92
N ARG A 355 2.15 -15.67 -11.65
CA ARG A 355 3.00 -14.48 -11.78
C ARG A 355 3.38 -13.84 -10.45
N PHE A 356 2.48 -13.87 -9.45
CA PHE A 356 2.69 -13.27 -8.14
C PHE A 356 3.34 -14.24 -7.16
N LEU A 357 3.02 -15.54 -7.25
CA LEU A 357 3.71 -16.59 -6.49
C LEU A 357 5.21 -16.63 -6.82
N LEU A 358 5.59 -16.32 -8.05
CA LEU A 358 6.97 -16.28 -8.51
C LEU A 358 7.57 -14.87 -8.57
N ASP A 359 6.84 -13.83 -8.12
CA ASP A 359 7.41 -12.48 -8.08
C ASP A 359 8.50 -12.41 -7.00
N ARG A 360 9.70 -11.98 -7.40
CA ARG A 360 10.85 -11.89 -6.50
C ARG A 360 10.64 -10.97 -5.30
N THR A 361 9.74 -9.99 -5.39
CA THR A 361 9.40 -9.10 -4.27
C THR A 361 8.57 -9.85 -3.23
N VAL A 362 7.56 -10.60 -3.69
CA VAL A 362 6.71 -11.43 -2.83
C VAL A 362 7.56 -12.51 -2.17
N LEU A 363 8.34 -13.26 -2.96
CA LEU A 363 9.24 -14.29 -2.44
C LEU A 363 10.29 -13.74 -1.47
N GLY A 364 10.90 -12.60 -1.80
CA GLY A 364 11.87 -11.94 -0.92
C GLY A 364 11.26 -11.47 0.41
N ALA A 365 10.03 -10.95 0.38
CA ALA A 365 9.30 -10.53 1.58
C ALA A 365 8.92 -11.74 2.45
N CYS A 366 8.37 -12.80 1.85
CA CYS A 366 8.06 -14.05 2.56
C CYS A 366 9.31 -14.72 3.14
N LEU A 367 10.43 -14.73 2.41
CA LEU A 367 11.69 -15.29 2.90
C LEU A 367 12.25 -14.49 4.07
N LEU A 368 12.18 -13.16 4.02
CA LEU A 368 12.63 -12.30 5.12
C LEU A 368 11.76 -12.52 6.37
N ASP A 369 10.44 -12.57 6.20
CA ASP A 369 9.49 -12.84 7.28
C ASP A 369 9.72 -14.23 7.90
N ALA A 370 9.86 -15.28 7.09
CA ALA A 370 10.17 -16.62 7.58
C ALA A 370 11.51 -16.66 8.33
N THR A 371 12.56 -16.04 7.78
CA THR A 371 13.90 -16.02 8.40
C THR A 371 13.86 -15.31 9.75
N TYR A 372 13.20 -14.15 9.83
CA TYR A 372 13.00 -13.41 11.06
C TYR A 372 12.23 -14.24 12.10
N GLN A 373 11.13 -14.89 11.69
CA GLN A 373 10.30 -15.69 12.57
C GLN A 373 11.01 -16.97 13.07
N ILE A 374 11.82 -17.62 12.22
CA ILE A 374 12.68 -18.74 12.65
C ILE A 374 13.66 -18.24 13.72
N SER A 375 14.36 -17.14 13.45
CA SER A 375 15.36 -16.59 14.36
C SER A 375 14.75 -16.24 15.73
N TYR A 376 13.64 -15.52 15.74
CA TYR A 376 12.95 -15.14 16.98
C TYR A 376 12.48 -16.38 17.76
N SER A 377 11.80 -17.32 17.09
CA SER A 377 11.28 -18.52 17.74
C SER A 377 12.35 -19.51 18.21
N CYS A 378 13.60 -19.42 17.74
CA CYS A 378 14.71 -20.22 18.26
C CYS A 378 14.97 -19.98 19.75
N TYR A 379 14.82 -18.74 20.25
CA TYR A 379 15.17 -18.38 21.63
C TYR A 379 13.99 -17.93 22.49
N ALA A 380 12.89 -17.45 21.90
CA ALA A 380 11.81 -16.82 22.65
C ALA A 380 11.04 -17.78 23.58
N GLY A 381 10.90 -19.07 23.20
CA GLY A 381 10.02 -20.02 23.88
C GLY A 381 10.29 -20.22 25.38
N TYR A 382 11.56 -20.22 25.79
CA TYR A 382 11.99 -20.37 27.19
C TYR A 382 12.53 -19.08 27.79
N PHE A 383 12.38 -17.94 27.11
CA PHE A 383 12.98 -16.68 27.54
C PHE A 383 12.36 -16.14 28.83
N SER A 384 11.03 -16.24 28.98
CA SER A 384 10.36 -15.87 30.24
C SER A 384 10.85 -16.72 31.42
N SER A 385 10.99 -18.04 31.23
CA SER A 385 11.56 -18.94 32.23
C SER A 385 12.99 -18.56 32.59
N PHE A 386 13.82 -18.21 31.60
CA PHE A 386 15.18 -17.72 31.81
C PHE A 386 15.17 -16.46 32.70
N LEU A 387 14.32 -15.47 32.41
CA LEU A 387 14.27 -14.22 33.17
C LEU A 387 13.89 -14.45 34.65
N MET A 388 12.91 -15.32 34.90
CA MET A 388 12.50 -15.65 36.28
C MET A 388 13.57 -16.45 37.02
N VAL A 389 14.17 -17.46 36.37
CA VAL A 389 15.11 -18.37 37.02
C VAL A 389 16.50 -17.75 37.18
N VAL A 390 17.00 -17.11 36.12
CA VAL A 390 18.37 -16.58 36.02
C VAL A 390 18.48 -15.15 36.51
N ASN A 391 17.54 -14.28 36.14
CA ASN A 391 17.58 -12.87 36.56
C ASN A 391 16.76 -12.58 37.82
N ASN A 392 16.15 -13.61 38.41
CA ASN A 392 15.33 -13.51 39.63
C ASN A 392 14.21 -12.46 39.52
N LEU A 393 13.60 -12.37 38.35
CA LEU A 393 12.47 -11.48 38.12
C LEU A 393 11.17 -12.15 38.57
N THR A 394 10.25 -11.35 39.09
CA THR A 394 8.86 -11.75 39.29
C THR A 394 8.16 -12.03 37.96
N ILE A 395 6.95 -12.61 37.99
CA ILE A 395 6.14 -12.88 36.80
C ILE A 395 5.89 -11.56 36.05
N SER A 396 5.55 -10.49 36.76
CA SER A 396 5.29 -9.19 36.16
C SER A 396 6.53 -8.56 35.54
N GLU A 397 7.67 -8.58 36.23
CA GLU A 397 8.94 -8.03 35.73
C GLU A 397 9.49 -8.80 34.52
N ALA A 398 9.46 -10.14 34.55
CA ALA A 398 9.80 -10.96 33.38
C ALA A 398 8.85 -10.65 32.20
N GLY A 399 7.57 -10.45 32.50
CA GLY A 399 6.59 -9.94 31.54
C GLY A 399 6.97 -8.58 30.95
N TYR A 400 7.43 -7.62 31.75
CA TYR A 400 7.84 -6.31 31.24
C TYR A 400 9.00 -6.40 30.25
N VAL A 401 10.01 -7.23 30.56
CA VAL A 401 11.16 -7.44 29.67
C VAL A 401 10.74 -8.15 28.38
N THR A 402 9.96 -9.23 28.47
CA THR A 402 9.47 -9.95 27.27
C THR A 402 8.54 -9.11 26.40
N ASN A 403 7.80 -8.15 26.97
CA ASN A 403 6.92 -7.24 26.25
C ASN A 403 7.61 -5.93 25.81
N THR A 404 8.94 -5.85 25.85
CA THR A 404 9.69 -4.68 25.35
C THR A 404 9.30 -4.35 23.90
N PHE A 405 9.15 -5.37 23.05
CA PHE A 405 8.67 -5.19 21.66
C PHE A 405 7.34 -4.45 21.60
N SER A 406 6.34 -4.91 22.35
CA SER A 406 5.03 -4.28 22.44
C SER A 406 5.09 -2.83 22.97
N ALA A 407 6.04 -2.54 23.86
CA ALA A 407 6.19 -1.22 24.46
C ALA A 407 6.78 -0.18 23.49
N VAL A 408 7.75 -0.56 22.65
CA VAL A 408 8.52 0.43 21.84
C VAL A 408 8.30 0.31 20.33
N ALA A 409 7.77 -0.81 19.81
CA ALA A 409 7.64 -1.03 18.36
C ALA A 409 6.85 0.07 17.65
N PHE A 410 5.78 0.60 18.28
CA PHE A 410 4.94 1.63 17.65
C PHE A 410 5.73 2.91 17.33
N VAL A 411 6.72 3.28 18.16
CA VAL A 411 7.58 4.45 17.93
C VAL A 411 8.38 4.26 16.64
N PHE A 412 9.03 3.11 16.50
CA PHE A 412 9.80 2.77 15.30
C PHE A 412 8.91 2.62 14.05
N LEU A 413 7.68 2.11 14.21
CA LEU A 413 6.68 2.06 13.13
C LEU A 413 6.24 3.46 12.67
N PHE A 414 6.02 4.40 13.59
CA PHE A 414 5.69 5.79 13.23
C PHE A 414 6.83 6.46 12.50
N ILE A 415 8.06 6.36 13.02
CA ILE A 415 9.27 6.92 12.39
C ILE A 415 9.44 6.34 10.99
N THR A 416 9.39 5.01 10.85
CA THR A 416 9.58 4.33 9.58
C THR A 416 8.45 4.60 8.60
N GLY A 417 7.20 4.59 9.07
CA GLY A 417 6.03 4.93 8.26
C GLY A 417 6.09 6.36 7.72
N TYR A 418 6.56 7.31 8.53
CA TYR A 418 6.81 8.68 8.10
C TYR A 418 7.93 8.77 7.06
N ILE A 419 9.07 8.10 7.30
CA ILE A 419 10.20 8.04 6.36
C ILE A 419 9.73 7.45 5.01
N ILE A 420 8.96 6.36 5.01
CA ILE A 420 8.43 5.74 3.79
C ILE A 420 7.45 6.69 3.09
N ARG A 421 6.60 7.41 3.84
CA ARG A 421 5.65 8.37 3.28
C ARG A 421 6.35 9.52 2.53
N VAL A 422 7.51 9.96 3.01
CA VAL A 422 8.32 11.03 2.41
C VAL A 422 9.14 10.51 1.24
N THR A 423 9.92 9.44 1.46
CA THR A 423 10.87 8.90 0.48
C THR A 423 10.21 8.05 -0.61
N GLY A 424 9.07 7.43 -0.32
CA GLY A 424 8.38 6.46 -1.17
C GLY A 424 9.09 5.11 -1.28
N ARG A 425 10.21 4.89 -0.60
CA ARG A 425 11.09 3.70 -0.78
C ARG A 425 11.42 3.10 0.59
N PHE A 426 11.32 1.78 0.72
CA PHE A 426 11.54 1.07 2.00
C PHE A 426 12.73 0.10 1.99
N LYS A 427 13.23 -0.32 0.80
CA LYS A 427 14.29 -1.34 0.70
C LYS A 427 15.58 -0.96 1.43
N TRP A 428 16.00 0.30 1.36
CA TRP A 428 17.25 0.76 2.00
C TRP A 428 17.18 0.69 3.53
N ILE A 429 15.99 0.84 4.11
CA ILE A 429 15.75 0.74 5.55
C ILE A 429 16.04 -0.70 6.03
N LEU A 430 15.66 -1.70 5.22
CA LEU A 430 15.93 -3.11 5.51
C LEU A 430 17.43 -3.42 5.56
N TRP A 431 18.25 -2.78 4.72
CA TRP A 431 19.71 -2.95 4.73
C TRP A 431 20.39 -2.39 5.98
N ILE A 432 19.74 -1.49 6.72
CA ILE A 432 20.22 -0.96 8.00
C ILE A 432 19.73 -1.83 9.16
N CYS A 433 18.45 -2.22 9.13
CA CYS A 433 17.82 -2.96 10.22
C CYS A 433 18.31 -4.42 10.32
N LEU A 434 18.65 -5.03 9.19
CA LEU A 434 19.14 -6.41 9.18
C LEU A 434 20.47 -6.59 9.93
N PRO A 435 21.53 -5.81 9.64
CA PRO A 435 22.74 -5.81 10.46
C PRO A 435 22.48 -5.46 11.93
N LEU A 436 21.59 -4.50 12.22
CA LEU A 436 21.25 -4.12 13.59
C LEU A 436 20.64 -5.29 14.38
N TYR A 437 19.75 -6.07 13.77
CA TYR A 437 19.16 -7.25 14.40
C TYR A 437 20.20 -8.35 14.66
N ILE A 438 21.10 -8.61 13.70
CA ILE A 438 22.19 -9.60 13.86
C ILE A 438 23.17 -9.15 14.96
N PHE A 439 23.51 -7.85 14.98
CA PHE A 439 24.34 -7.26 16.02
C PHE A 439 23.70 -7.43 17.41
N ALA A 440 22.40 -7.16 17.53
CA ALA A 440 21.66 -7.35 18.77
C ALA A 440 21.62 -8.83 19.21
N LEU A 441 21.55 -9.79 18.28
CA LEU A 441 21.68 -11.22 18.60
C LEU A 441 23.07 -11.55 19.14
N GLY A 442 24.12 -11.01 18.52
CA GLY A 442 25.49 -11.16 19.01
C GLY A 442 25.70 -10.60 20.42
N LEU A 443 25.16 -9.41 20.70
CA LEU A 443 25.18 -8.82 22.04
C LEU A 443 24.36 -9.65 23.03
N MET A 444 23.17 -10.11 22.64
CA MET A 444 22.32 -10.94 23.50
C MET A 444 23.00 -12.25 23.88
N ILE A 445 23.78 -12.87 22.97
CA ILE A 445 24.60 -14.05 23.28
C ILE A 445 25.59 -13.76 24.41
N HIS A 446 26.22 -12.57 24.38
CA HIS A 446 27.19 -12.17 25.39
C HIS A 446 26.52 -11.80 26.73
N PHE A 447 25.41 -11.06 26.70
CA PHE A 447 24.77 -10.52 27.90
C PHE A 447 23.77 -11.46 28.56
N ARG A 448 23.28 -12.50 27.88
CA ARG A 448 22.36 -13.50 28.44
C ARG A 448 23.11 -14.56 29.26
N THR A 449 23.90 -14.10 30.22
CA THR A 449 24.68 -14.92 31.16
C THR A 449 24.10 -14.88 32.58
N PRO A 450 24.34 -15.91 33.41
CA PRO A 450 23.95 -15.88 34.81
C PRO A 450 24.52 -14.66 35.54
N ASN A 451 23.71 -14.01 36.38
CA ASN A 451 24.07 -12.81 37.15
C ASN A 451 24.45 -11.56 36.33
N GLY A 452 24.18 -11.54 35.02
CA GLY A 452 24.36 -10.37 34.18
C GLY A 452 23.38 -9.23 34.52
N TYR A 453 23.79 -7.98 34.27
CA TYR A 453 22.91 -6.83 34.47
C TYR A 453 21.75 -6.83 33.47
N ILE A 454 20.51 -6.85 33.98
CA ILE A 454 19.29 -6.97 33.18
C ILE A 454 19.12 -5.84 32.16
N GLY A 455 19.66 -4.65 32.43
CA GLY A 455 19.59 -3.51 31.52
C GLY A 455 20.22 -3.79 30.14
N TYR A 456 21.24 -4.63 30.06
CA TYR A 456 21.83 -5.01 28.77
C TYR A 456 20.93 -5.95 27.95
N ILE A 457 20.17 -6.81 28.62
CA ILE A 457 19.15 -7.64 27.97
C ILE A 457 18.03 -6.74 27.43
N VAL A 458 17.54 -5.80 28.24
CA VAL A 458 16.53 -4.81 27.82
C VAL A 458 17.02 -3.97 26.64
N MET A 459 18.27 -3.53 26.65
CA MET A 459 18.89 -2.81 25.53
C MET A 459 18.86 -3.65 24.23
N CYS A 460 19.23 -4.93 24.30
CA CYS A 460 19.18 -5.82 23.14
C CYS A 460 17.74 -6.03 22.66
N GLU A 461 16.77 -6.17 23.56
CA GLU A 461 15.34 -6.24 23.21
C GLU A 461 14.85 -4.95 22.52
N ILE A 462 15.34 -3.76 22.89
CA ILE A 462 15.02 -2.51 22.18
C ILE A 462 15.56 -2.55 20.74
N PHE A 463 16.79 -3.04 20.51
CA PHE A 463 17.34 -3.18 19.16
C PHE A 463 16.58 -4.20 18.31
N PHE A 464 16.14 -5.31 18.92
CA PHE A 464 15.23 -6.26 18.27
C PHE A 464 13.89 -5.62 17.92
N SER A 465 13.35 -4.81 18.82
CA SER A 465 12.08 -4.12 18.62
C SER A 465 12.15 -3.13 17.47
N ALA A 466 13.25 -2.36 17.38
CA ALA A 466 13.50 -1.45 16.27
C ALA A 466 13.51 -2.17 14.92
N SER A 467 14.34 -3.22 14.81
CA SER A 467 14.52 -3.92 13.53
C SER A 467 13.33 -4.79 13.17
N GLY A 468 12.78 -5.53 14.13
CA GLY A 468 11.66 -6.46 13.94
C GLY A 468 10.37 -5.74 13.55
N ALA A 469 10.04 -4.61 14.19
CA ALA A 469 8.89 -3.80 13.81
C ALA A 469 9.01 -3.29 12.36
N ILE A 470 10.22 -2.90 11.96
CA ILE A 470 10.50 -2.44 10.59
C ILE A 470 10.40 -3.58 9.59
N PHE A 471 10.89 -4.78 9.91
CA PHE A 471 10.72 -5.96 9.05
C PHE A 471 9.25 -6.22 8.79
N ILE A 472 8.43 -6.33 9.85
CA ILE A 472 6.98 -6.59 9.75
C ILE A 472 6.30 -5.57 8.83
N LEU A 473 6.58 -4.28 9.02
CA LEU A 473 6.02 -3.21 8.19
C LEU A 473 6.46 -3.33 6.73
N CYS A 474 7.76 -3.51 6.49
CA CYS A 474 8.33 -3.50 5.14
C CYS A 474 7.95 -4.73 4.33
N VAL A 475 7.90 -5.93 4.92
CA VAL A 475 7.49 -7.15 4.20
C VAL A 475 6.01 -7.09 3.81
N GLN A 476 5.15 -6.56 4.68
CA GLN A 476 3.75 -6.31 4.35
C GLN A 476 3.60 -5.28 3.22
N LEU A 477 4.31 -4.15 3.29
CA LEU A 477 4.31 -3.17 2.21
C LEU A 477 4.85 -3.75 0.90
N ALA A 478 5.86 -4.61 0.96
CA ALA A 478 6.47 -5.23 -0.21
C ALA A 478 5.50 -6.16 -0.96
N VAL A 479 4.80 -7.06 -0.24
CA VAL A 479 3.81 -7.95 -0.86
C VAL A 479 2.62 -7.18 -1.40
N LEU A 480 2.15 -6.17 -0.66
CA LEU A 480 1.01 -5.35 -1.08
C LEU A 480 1.38 -4.50 -2.30
N ALA A 481 2.59 -3.95 -2.38
CA ALA A 481 3.02 -3.18 -3.54
C ALA A 481 3.25 -4.05 -4.80
N ALA A 482 3.22 -5.38 -4.69
CA ALA A 482 3.44 -6.27 -5.82
C ALA A 482 2.15 -6.74 -6.51
N VAL A 483 0.98 -6.48 -5.92
CA VAL A 483 -0.30 -7.04 -6.37
C VAL A 483 -1.44 -6.02 -6.47
N ASP A 484 -2.44 -6.35 -7.28
CA ASP A 484 -3.68 -5.58 -7.41
C ASP A 484 -4.61 -5.79 -6.18
N HIS A 485 -5.59 -4.89 -5.97
CA HIS A 485 -6.49 -4.90 -4.80
C HIS A 485 -7.16 -6.25 -4.54
N GLN A 486 -7.65 -6.89 -5.61
CA GLN A 486 -8.35 -8.17 -5.54
C GLN A 486 -7.50 -9.33 -4.96
N TYR A 487 -6.17 -9.18 -4.93
CA TYR A 487 -5.24 -10.20 -4.40
C TYR A 487 -4.64 -9.82 -3.04
N VAL A 488 -5.09 -8.72 -2.42
CA VAL A 488 -4.56 -8.24 -1.13
C VAL A 488 -4.71 -9.29 -0.03
N ALA A 489 -5.90 -9.88 0.10
CA ALA A 489 -6.15 -10.94 1.08
C ALA A 489 -5.21 -12.13 0.82
N SER A 490 -5.23 -12.65 -0.41
CA SER A 490 -4.42 -13.80 -0.81
C SER A 490 -2.90 -13.59 -0.62
N VAL A 491 -2.33 -12.44 -1.01
CA VAL A 491 -0.89 -12.20 -0.83
C VAL A 491 -0.50 -12.03 0.64
N LEU A 492 -1.37 -11.42 1.46
CA LEU A 492 -1.16 -11.31 2.90
C LEU A 492 -1.26 -12.68 3.58
N ALA A 493 -2.18 -13.54 3.15
CA ALA A 493 -2.25 -14.90 3.65
C ALA A 493 -0.97 -15.67 3.32
N PHE A 494 -0.42 -15.51 2.12
CA PHE A 494 0.86 -16.13 1.76
C PHE A 494 2.03 -15.65 2.63
N LEU A 495 2.06 -14.34 2.94
CA LEU A 495 3.03 -13.79 3.90
C LEU A 495 2.85 -14.38 5.31
N PHE A 496 1.63 -14.40 5.85
CA PHE A 496 1.33 -14.92 7.18
C PHE A 496 1.62 -16.42 7.31
N VAL A 497 1.36 -17.20 6.26
CA VAL A 497 1.78 -18.60 6.14
C VAL A 497 3.29 -18.70 6.31
N SER A 498 4.05 -17.90 5.57
CA SER A 498 5.53 -17.91 5.61
C SER A 498 6.06 -17.66 7.02
N GLY A 499 5.59 -16.60 7.68
CA GLY A 499 6.00 -16.27 9.04
C GLY A 499 5.58 -17.31 10.09
N THR A 500 4.40 -17.92 9.94
CA THR A 500 3.91 -18.93 10.88
C THR A 500 4.65 -20.26 10.73
N ILE A 501 4.98 -20.66 9.51
CA ILE A 501 5.87 -21.79 9.23
C ILE A 501 7.25 -21.51 9.82
N GLY A 502 7.79 -20.31 9.61
CA GLY A 502 9.06 -19.90 10.20
C GLY A 502 9.05 -20.04 11.72
N GLY A 503 7.98 -19.61 12.39
CA GLY A 503 7.82 -19.77 13.83
C GLY A 503 7.75 -21.23 14.29
N ALA A 504 7.09 -22.11 13.53
CA ALA A 504 7.06 -23.55 13.82
C ALA A 504 8.46 -24.18 13.72
N ILE A 505 9.20 -23.87 12.64
CA ILE A 505 10.58 -24.35 12.45
C ILE A 505 11.49 -23.83 13.57
N GLY A 506 11.42 -22.54 13.92
CA GLY A 506 12.21 -21.96 14.99
C GLY A 506 11.91 -22.59 16.36
N SER A 507 10.63 -22.85 16.65
CA SER A 507 10.20 -23.54 17.88
C SER A 507 10.68 -25.00 17.92
N ALA A 508 10.70 -25.70 16.77
CA ALA A 508 11.28 -27.04 16.66
C ALA A 508 12.79 -27.04 16.96
N VAL A 509 13.53 -26.10 16.38
CA VAL A 509 14.96 -25.91 16.68
C VAL A 509 15.17 -25.61 18.17
N SER A 510 14.35 -24.71 18.74
CA SER A 510 14.39 -24.37 20.17
C SER A 510 14.17 -25.60 21.05
N GLY A 511 13.10 -26.36 20.83
CA GLY A 511 12.80 -27.57 21.62
C GLY A 511 13.85 -28.66 21.48
N ALA A 512 14.41 -28.85 20.27
CA ALA A 512 15.48 -29.80 20.03
C ALA A 512 16.77 -29.41 20.78
N ILE A 513 17.15 -28.12 20.75
CA ILE A 513 18.29 -27.60 21.51
C ILE A 513 18.03 -27.78 23.00
N TRP A 514 16.85 -27.39 23.51
CA TRP A 514 16.48 -27.53 24.92
C TRP A 514 16.65 -28.98 25.41
N THR A 515 16.02 -29.92 24.71
CA THR A 515 16.04 -31.35 25.05
C THR A 515 17.46 -31.92 25.08
N ASN A 516 18.33 -31.48 24.16
CA ASN A 516 19.68 -32.00 24.03
C ASN A 516 20.73 -31.27 24.87
N THR A 517 20.40 -30.09 25.41
CA THR A 517 21.36 -29.25 26.14
C THR A 517 20.95 -29.03 27.58
N PHE A 518 19.76 -28.50 27.86
CA PHE A 518 19.34 -28.10 29.20
C PHE A 518 19.34 -29.28 30.18
N LYS A 519 18.67 -30.39 29.83
CA LYS A 519 18.62 -31.61 30.66
C LYS A 519 20.02 -32.17 30.95
N LYS A 520 20.88 -32.23 29.93
CA LYS A 520 22.27 -32.71 30.08
C LYS A 520 23.09 -31.78 30.97
N SER A 521 22.94 -30.46 30.80
CA SER A 521 23.64 -29.47 31.62
C SER A 521 23.16 -29.46 33.07
N LEU A 522 21.89 -29.72 33.34
CA LEU A 522 21.43 -29.96 34.71
C LEU A 522 22.20 -31.14 35.32
N GLY A 523 22.34 -32.24 34.58
CA GLY A 523 23.10 -33.39 35.05
C GLY A 523 24.60 -33.16 35.26
N TRP A 524 25.18 -32.11 34.65
CA TRP A 524 26.57 -31.72 34.85
C TRP A 524 26.78 -30.78 36.04
N TYR A 525 25.82 -29.89 36.29
CA TYR A 525 26.00 -28.80 37.25
C TYR A 525 25.27 -29.02 38.58
N LEU A 526 24.19 -29.81 38.62
CA LEU A 526 23.44 -30.04 39.85
C LEU A 526 24.31 -30.74 40.90
N PRO A 527 24.25 -30.30 42.17
CA PRO A 527 24.87 -31.02 43.28
C PRO A 527 24.31 -32.45 43.39
N GLU A 528 25.15 -33.38 43.89
CA GLU A 528 24.78 -34.78 44.07
C GLU A 528 23.52 -34.96 44.95
N SER A 529 23.31 -34.05 45.91
CA SER A 529 22.16 -34.05 46.83
C SER A 529 20.80 -33.87 46.14
N VAL A 530 20.74 -33.16 45.01
CA VAL A 530 19.49 -32.87 44.27
C VAL A 530 19.42 -33.55 42.92
N GLN A 531 20.41 -34.39 42.63
CA GLN A 531 20.45 -35.13 41.38
C GLN A 531 19.25 -36.08 41.16
N PRO A 532 18.66 -36.70 42.19
CA PRO A 532 17.39 -37.43 42.05
C PRO A 532 16.22 -36.58 41.55
N ASP A 533 16.24 -35.27 41.79
CA ASP A 533 15.17 -34.35 41.41
C ASP A 533 15.33 -33.79 39.98
N LEU A 534 16.37 -34.20 39.24
CA LEU A 534 16.71 -33.66 37.92
C LEU A 534 15.52 -33.65 36.96
N ASP A 535 14.76 -34.74 36.89
CA ASP A 535 13.60 -34.85 35.99
C ASP A 535 12.47 -33.91 36.41
N THR A 536 12.25 -33.75 37.71
CA THR A 536 11.28 -32.79 38.27
C THR A 536 11.68 -31.35 37.96
N ILE A 537 12.96 -31.01 38.17
CA ILE A 537 13.53 -29.70 37.85
C ILE A 537 13.41 -29.42 36.35
N TYR A 538 13.70 -30.40 35.50
CA TYR A 538 13.57 -30.27 34.06
C TYR A 538 12.12 -29.99 33.60
N ALA A 539 11.15 -30.60 34.28
CA ALA A 539 9.75 -30.61 33.87
C ALA A 539 8.88 -29.51 34.48
N SER A 540 9.34 -28.80 35.51
CA SER A 540 8.53 -27.85 36.29
C SER A 540 9.28 -26.55 36.59
N LEU A 541 8.71 -25.42 36.13
CA LEU A 541 9.24 -24.09 36.44
C LEU A 541 9.11 -23.75 37.95
N PRO A 542 7.97 -24.01 38.63
CA PRO A 542 7.88 -23.85 40.08
C PRO A 542 8.95 -24.65 40.86
N ALA A 543 9.29 -25.86 40.42
CA ALA A 543 10.35 -26.65 41.06
C ALA A 543 11.72 -25.97 40.92
N GLN A 544 12.02 -25.37 39.77
CA GLN A 544 13.23 -24.57 39.58
C GLN A 544 13.26 -23.33 40.48
N LEU A 545 12.11 -22.68 40.66
CA LEU A 545 11.97 -21.46 41.45
C LEU A 545 12.01 -21.69 42.96
N ALA A 546 11.71 -22.91 43.43
CA ALA A 546 11.67 -23.27 44.85
C ALA A 546 13.04 -23.21 45.54
N TYR A 547 14.14 -23.39 44.79
CA TYR A 547 15.49 -23.23 45.33
C TYR A 547 15.82 -21.75 45.51
N ALA A 548 16.25 -21.38 46.72
CA ALA A 548 16.57 -20.00 47.09
C ALA A 548 17.73 -19.44 46.25
N VAL A 549 17.68 -18.14 45.98
CA VAL A 549 18.73 -17.46 45.20
C VAL A 549 20.06 -17.52 45.96
N GLY A 550 21.12 -17.90 45.24
CA GLY A 550 22.47 -18.04 45.79
C GLY A 550 22.81 -19.42 46.33
N THR A 551 21.86 -20.36 46.41
CA THR A 551 22.20 -21.75 46.77
C THR A 551 22.92 -22.46 45.62
N PRO A 552 23.75 -23.49 45.92
CA PRO A 552 24.45 -24.26 44.88
C PRO A 552 23.49 -24.86 43.84
N GLU A 553 22.32 -25.33 44.26
CA GLU A 553 21.28 -25.89 43.40
C GLU A 553 20.74 -24.83 42.44
N ARG A 554 20.42 -23.63 42.97
CA ARG A 554 19.89 -22.54 42.14
C ARG A 554 20.93 -22.05 41.15
N LEU A 555 22.19 -21.88 41.56
CA LEU A 555 23.29 -21.49 40.66
C LEU A 555 23.52 -22.51 39.54
N ALA A 556 23.45 -23.80 39.86
CA ALA A 556 23.56 -24.88 38.88
C ALA A 556 22.45 -24.82 37.81
N ILE A 557 21.19 -24.61 38.24
CA ILE A 557 20.05 -24.45 37.32
C ILE A 557 20.25 -23.22 36.44
N GLN A 558 20.71 -22.09 37.00
CA GLN A 558 20.97 -20.87 36.24
C GLN A 558 22.06 -21.07 35.18
N GLN A 559 23.11 -21.81 35.51
CA GLN A 559 24.19 -22.14 34.59
C GLN A 559 23.73 -23.07 33.46
N ALA A 560 22.87 -24.04 33.75
CA ALA A 560 22.22 -24.89 32.74
C ALA A 560 21.38 -24.05 31.76
N TYR A 561 20.62 -23.06 32.26
CA TYR A 561 19.87 -22.12 31.43
C TYR A 561 20.77 -21.32 30.50
N GLY A 562 21.85 -20.73 31.03
CA GLY A 562 22.83 -19.97 30.23
C GLY A 562 23.46 -20.81 29.12
N TYR A 563 23.77 -22.08 29.41
CA TYR A 563 24.31 -23.01 28.43
C TYR A 563 23.33 -23.31 27.27
N ALA A 564 22.05 -23.53 27.58
CA ALA A 564 21.03 -23.81 26.57
C ALA A 564 20.67 -22.56 25.74
N GLN A 565 20.40 -21.42 26.39
CA GLN A 565 19.96 -20.18 25.75
C GLN A 565 21.02 -19.60 24.79
N THR A 566 22.30 -19.72 25.13
CA THR A 566 23.40 -19.31 24.25
C THR A 566 23.34 -20.02 22.90
N ARG A 567 23.05 -21.33 22.88
CA ARG A 567 22.97 -22.13 21.65
C ARG A 567 21.72 -21.82 20.84
N MET A 568 20.60 -21.56 21.53
CA MET A 568 19.36 -21.11 20.89
C MET A 568 19.55 -19.78 20.15
N LEU A 569 20.19 -18.80 20.81
CA LEU A 569 20.51 -17.50 20.20
C LEU A 569 21.50 -17.64 19.04
N ALA A 570 22.52 -18.50 19.18
CA ALA A 570 23.48 -18.76 18.11
C ALA A 570 22.80 -19.37 16.86
N ALA A 571 21.86 -20.29 17.05
CA ALA A 571 21.07 -20.84 15.96
C ALA A 571 20.21 -19.77 15.26
N GLY A 572 19.54 -18.90 16.02
CA GLY A 572 18.78 -17.79 15.45
C GLY A 572 19.66 -16.81 14.66
N CYS A 573 20.84 -16.48 15.21
CA CYS A 573 21.82 -15.61 14.55
C CYS A 573 22.29 -16.18 13.21
N ALA A 574 22.62 -17.47 13.16
CA ALA A 574 23.04 -18.14 11.93
C ALA A 574 21.96 -18.08 10.84
N VAL A 575 20.68 -18.28 11.22
CA VAL A 575 19.56 -18.22 10.27
C VAL A 575 19.37 -16.79 9.73
N MET A 576 19.52 -15.77 10.57
CA MET A 576 19.27 -14.38 10.16
C MET A 576 20.19 -13.90 9.03
N VAL A 577 21.35 -14.52 8.83
CA VAL A 577 22.23 -14.25 7.68
C VAL A 577 21.51 -14.45 6.34
N LEU A 578 20.57 -15.40 6.24
CA LEU A 578 19.74 -15.62 5.05
C LEU A 578 18.86 -14.41 4.71
N GLY A 579 18.59 -13.54 5.69
CA GLY A 579 17.85 -12.30 5.50
C GLY A 579 18.51 -11.38 4.46
N PHE A 580 19.83 -11.44 4.28
CA PHE A 580 20.51 -10.62 3.27
C PHE A 580 20.10 -11.00 1.85
N VAL A 581 19.95 -12.31 1.59
CA VAL A 581 19.45 -12.84 0.32
C VAL A 581 18.01 -12.40 0.12
N ALA A 582 17.18 -12.50 1.17
CA ALA A 582 15.79 -12.08 1.13
C ALA A 582 15.61 -10.59 0.78
N VAL A 583 16.36 -9.69 1.45
CA VAL A 583 16.35 -8.25 1.16
C VAL A 583 16.89 -7.96 -0.25
N ALA A 584 17.90 -8.70 -0.72
CA ALA A 584 18.42 -8.54 -2.07
C ALA A 584 17.35 -8.81 -3.14
N MET A 585 16.52 -9.85 -2.96
CA MET A 585 15.43 -10.23 -3.87
C MET A 585 14.32 -9.16 -3.97
N ILE A 586 14.01 -8.46 -2.88
CA ILE A 586 12.97 -7.43 -2.82
C ILE A 586 13.29 -6.31 -3.82
N ARG A 587 12.33 -5.95 -4.68
CA ARG A 587 12.49 -4.81 -5.60
C ARG A 587 12.47 -3.50 -4.83
N ASN A 588 13.25 -2.52 -5.29
CA ASN A 588 13.18 -1.16 -4.74
C ASN A 588 11.95 -0.43 -5.30
N ILE A 589 10.75 -0.76 -4.81
CA ILE A 589 9.48 -0.21 -5.32
C ILE A 589 9.24 1.20 -4.76
N ASN A 590 8.68 2.09 -5.59
CA ASN A 590 8.28 3.43 -5.16
C ASN A 590 6.78 3.50 -4.87
N VAL A 591 6.39 3.34 -3.60
CA VAL A 591 4.97 3.31 -3.19
C VAL A 591 4.27 4.66 -3.33
N LYS A 592 5.01 5.78 -3.50
CA LYS A 592 4.42 7.11 -3.73
C LYS A 592 3.69 7.21 -5.07
N LYS A 593 4.05 6.36 -6.04
CA LYS A 593 3.50 6.36 -7.41
C LYS A 593 2.40 5.31 -7.63
N MET A 594 1.93 4.65 -6.57
CA MET A 594 1.03 3.50 -6.68
C MET A 594 -0.31 3.77 -6.01
N THR A 595 -1.40 3.42 -6.69
CA THR A 595 -2.77 3.42 -6.17
C THR A 595 -3.26 1.98 -6.12
N GLN A 596 -3.76 1.53 -4.97
CA GLN A 596 -4.20 0.15 -4.77
C GLN A 596 -5.64 0.05 -4.27
N THR A 597 -6.13 0.98 -3.45
CA THR A 597 -7.48 0.94 -2.88
C THR A 597 -8.42 1.89 -3.62
N LYS A 598 -9.61 1.39 -3.99
CA LYS A 598 -10.69 2.16 -4.61
C LYS A 598 -11.59 2.78 -3.52
N GLY A 599 -12.11 3.99 -3.74
CA GLY A 599 -13.08 4.65 -2.83
C GLY A 599 -12.49 5.56 -1.73
N ASN A 600 -13.35 5.95 -0.79
CA ASN A 600 -13.06 6.95 0.24
C ASN A 600 -12.16 6.38 1.36
N VAL A 601 -10.84 6.60 1.25
CA VAL A 601 -9.84 6.17 2.25
C VAL A 601 -9.33 7.32 3.13
N LEU A 602 -8.94 7.03 4.37
CA LEU A 602 -8.52 8.06 5.34
C LEU A 602 -7.11 8.61 4.99
N MET A 603 -6.86 9.89 5.32
CA MET A 603 -5.61 10.65 5.10
C MET A 603 -5.37 11.30 3.73
N GLN A 604 -6.43 11.74 3.04
CA GLN A 604 -6.37 12.75 1.98
C GLN A 604 -6.65 14.13 2.62
N PHE A 605 -5.60 14.90 2.95
CA PHE A 605 -5.73 16.23 3.55
C PHE A 605 -5.61 17.31 2.47
N THR A 606 -6.63 18.16 2.33
CA THR A 606 -6.44 19.53 1.84
C THR A 606 -7.44 20.47 2.54
N ARG A 607 -6.90 21.61 3.00
CA ARG A 607 -7.49 22.60 3.89
C ARG A 607 -8.01 23.78 3.03
N GLN A 608 -9.19 24.32 3.33
CA GLN A 608 -9.67 25.59 2.77
C GLN A 608 -8.87 26.77 3.35
N MET A 609 -8.63 27.83 2.55
CA MET A 609 -8.61 29.24 2.97
C MET A 609 -8.88 30.16 1.77
N GLY A 610 -9.69 31.20 2.00
CA GLY A 610 -10.22 32.11 0.99
C GLY A 610 -9.32 33.31 0.68
N GLY A 611 -9.61 33.96 -0.45
CA GLY A 611 -9.06 35.26 -0.86
C GLY A 611 -9.89 35.83 -2.02
N GLU A 612 -10.50 37.00 -1.78
CA GLU A 612 -11.39 37.72 -2.70
C GLU A 612 -10.72 37.99 -4.07
N THR A 613 -11.54 38.08 -5.13
CA THR A 613 -11.13 38.31 -6.52
C THR A 613 -11.85 39.54 -7.04
N THR A 614 -11.16 40.45 -7.74
CA THR A 614 -11.73 41.67 -8.32
C THR A 614 -11.99 41.45 -9.82
N ALA A 615 -13.21 41.71 -10.29
CA ALA A 615 -13.60 41.66 -11.70
C ALA A 615 -13.99 43.08 -12.20
N ILE A 616 -13.72 43.38 -13.48
CA ILE A 616 -14.15 44.58 -14.22
C ILE A 616 -14.83 44.07 -15.50
N ALA A 617 -16.03 44.57 -15.84
CA ALA A 617 -16.83 44.07 -16.96
C ALA A 617 -17.48 45.20 -17.80
N LEU A 618 -17.75 44.92 -19.09
CA LEU A 618 -18.51 45.75 -20.05
C LEU A 618 -19.72 44.95 -20.62
N PRO A 619 -20.82 45.59 -21.04
CA PRO A 619 -22.11 44.93 -21.24
C PRO A 619 -22.26 44.24 -22.61
N ASN A 620 -22.58 42.93 -22.60
CA ASN A 620 -23.48 42.18 -23.50
C ASN A 620 -23.10 40.69 -23.52
N SER A 621 -23.91 39.82 -22.89
CA SER A 621 -23.92 38.38 -23.20
C SER A 621 -25.22 37.74 -22.71
N GLU A 622 -26.12 37.40 -23.63
CA GLU A 622 -27.30 36.57 -23.33
C GLU A 622 -26.94 35.07 -23.34
N GLN A 623 -27.60 34.27 -22.50
CA GLN A 623 -27.48 32.82 -22.45
C GLN A 623 -28.67 32.15 -23.17
N PHE A 624 -28.43 31.11 -23.96
CA PHE A 624 -29.46 30.34 -24.68
C PHE A 624 -29.53 28.87 -24.21
N TYR A 625 -30.71 28.27 -24.35
CA TYR A 625 -31.22 27.07 -23.66
C TYR A 625 -31.90 26.10 -24.65
N LEU A 626 -31.84 24.77 -24.43
CA LEU A 626 -32.55 23.71 -25.21
C LEU A 626 -33.14 22.58 -24.33
N ASP A 627 -34.32 22.07 -24.69
CA ASP A 627 -35.17 21.15 -23.90
C ASP A 627 -34.91 19.64 -24.13
N ASN A 628 -35.05 18.83 -23.07
CA ASN A 628 -35.04 17.35 -23.13
C ASN A 628 -36.47 16.73 -23.10
N GLU A 629 -36.59 15.39 -23.17
CA GLU A 629 -37.88 14.65 -23.21
C GLU A 629 -38.74 14.76 -21.93
N ARG A 630 -38.20 15.30 -20.82
CA ARG A 630 -38.96 15.73 -19.62
C ARG A 630 -39.28 17.23 -19.62
N GLY A 631 -38.85 17.97 -20.64
CA GLY A 631 -38.94 19.43 -20.72
C GLY A 631 -37.90 20.16 -19.88
N GLU A 632 -36.82 19.50 -19.46
CA GLU A 632 -35.73 20.14 -18.69
C GLU A 632 -34.56 20.51 -19.59
N THR A 633 -34.09 21.74 -19.42
CA THR A 633 -33.11 22.37 -20.28
C THR A 633 -31.69 22.26 -19.72
N TYR A 634 -30.71 21.73 -20.47
CA TYR A 634 -29.31 21.63 -20.01
C TYR A 634 -28.30 22.15 -21.03
N LEU A 635 -27.35 22.97 -20.57
CA LEU A 635 -26.19 23.44 -21.33
C LEU A 635 -25.01 22.48 -21.11
N ILE A 636 -24.41 21.94 -22.18
CA ILE A 636 -23.17 21.16 -22.07
C ILE A 636 -21.95 22.06 -22.27
N GLN A 637 -21.12 22.12 -21.22
CA GLN A 637 -19.87 22.86 -21.20
C GLN A 637 -18.70 21.91 -21.47
N VAL A 638 -17.77 22.30 -22.33
CA VAL A 638 -16.60 21.51 -22.76
C VAL A 638 -15.32 22.30 -22.51
N SER A 639 -14.34 21.71 -21.84
CA SER A 639 -13.01 22.29 -21.68
C SER A 639 -11.96 21.43 -22.38
N TYR A 640 -11.34 22.00 -23.42
CA TYR A 640 -10.21 21.42 -24.14
C TYR A 640 -8.92 21.77 -23.41
N VAL A 641 -8.12 20.76 -23.10
CA VAL A 641 -6.90 20.89 -22.31
C VAL A 641 -5.73 20.39 -23.16
N VAL A 642 -4.83 21.29 -23.55
CA VAL A 642 -3.58 20.90 -24.20
C VAL A 642 -2.60 20.33 -23.16
N ASP A 643 -1.52 19.66 -23.60
CA ASP A 643 -0.66 18.87 -22.71
C ASP A 643 -1.43 17.80 -21.91
N GLY A 644 -2.37 17.13 -22.58
CA GLY A 644 -3.26 16.15 -21.96
C GLY A 644 -2.55 15.05 -21.17
N ASN A 645 -1.35 14.63 -21.60
CA ASN A 645 -0.57 13.64 -20.86
C ASN A 645 -0.20 14.10 -19.44
N ALA A 646 0.00 15.41 -19.24
CA ALA A 646 0.36 16.01 -17.97
C ALA A 646 -0.85 16.53 -17.19
N LEU A 647 -1.85 17.04 -17.90
CA LEU A 647 -2.94 17.83 -17.32
C LEU A 647 -4.28 17.10 -17.20
N PHE A 648 -4.49 15.98 -17.90
CA PHE A 648 -5.79 15.31 -17.92
C PHE A 648 -6.27 14.92 -16.53
N LEU A 649 -5.42 14.28 -15.73
CA LEU A 649 -5.79 13.84 -14.37
C LEU A 649 -6.06 15.03 -13.45
N THR A 650 -5.35 16.14 -13.62
CA THR A 650 -5.60 17.36 -12.83
C THR A 650 -6.92 18.01 -13.22
N ALA A 651 -7.23 18.08 -14.52
CA ALA A 651 -8.46 18.65 -15.04
C ALA A 651 -9.69 17.80 -14.67
N THR A 652 -9.62 16.49 -14.88
CA THR A 652 -10.73 15.58 -14.56
C THR A 652 -11.00 15.51 -13.07
N GLU A 653 -9.95 15.46 -12.24
CA GLU A 653 -10.13 15.43 -10.79
C GLU A 653 -10.68 16.77 -10.25
N ALA A 654 -10.21 17.89 -10.79
CA ALA A 654 -10.72 19.21 -10.46
C ALA A 654 -12.20 19.38 -10.85
N ALA A 655 -12.61 18.85 -12.00
CA ALA A 655 -14.02 18.83 -12.42
C ALA A 655 -14.85 17.86 -11.54
N TRP A 656 -14.32 16.66 -11.29
CA TRP A 656 -14.99 15.61 -10.53
C TRP A 656 -15.31 16.04 -9.11
N ARG A 657 -14.32 16.57 -8.38
CA ARG A 657 -14.50 17.01 -6.98
C ARG A 657 -15.60 18.06 -6.83
N ARG A 658 -15.87 18.81 -7.89
CA ARG A 658 -16.88 19.87 -7.90
C ARG A 658 -18.27 19.38 -8.25
N ALA A 659 -18.39 18.33 -9.04
CA ALA A 659 -19.67 17.68 -9.34
C ALA A 659 -20.42 17.20 -8.09
N ALA A 660 -19.70 16.87 -7.02
CA ALA A 660 -20.28 16.36 -5.77
C ALA A 660 -20.76 17.44 -4.78
N SER A 661 -20.54 18.74 -5.01
CA SER A 661 -20.68 19.76 -3.94
C SER A 661 -21.09 21.17 -4.39
N SER A 662 -21.40 21.39 -5.66
CA SER A 662 -21.69 22.73 -6.20
C SER A 662 -22.98 22.75 -7.04
N HIS A 663 -23.34 23.92 -7.57
CA HIS A 663 -24.42 24.08 -8.55
C HIS A 663 -24.13 23.38 -9.90
N PHE A 664 -22.96 22.75 -10.04
CA PHE A 664 -22.48 21.94 -11.17
C PHE A 664 -23.20 20.59 -11.35
N ALA A 665 -24.45 20.46 -10.87
CA ALA A 665 -25.22 19.22 -10.96
C ALA A 665 -25.52 18.78 -12.41
N GLY A 666 -25.25 19.64 -13.42
CA GLY A 666 -25.40 19.34 -14.85
C GLY A 666 -24.19 18.69 -15.54
N GLY A 667 -23.01 18.68 -14.89
CA GLY A 667 -21.77 18.11 -15.45
C GLY A 667 -21.17 18.88 -16.65
N GLY A 668 -19.95 18.51 -17.04
CA GLY A 668 -19.21 19.09 -18.17
C GLY A 668 -18.19 18.12 -18.75
N ILE A 669 -17.74 18.35 -19.99
CA ILE A 669 -16.84 17.46 -20.73
C ILE A 669 -15.41 18.01 -20.65
N ILE A 670 -14.44 17.18 -20.26
CA ILE A 670 -13.01 17.50 -20.34
C ILE A 670 -12.42 16.74 -21.53
N VAL A 671 -11.79 17.46 -22.45
CA VAL A 671 -11.12 16.90 -23.64
C VAL A 671 -9.63 17.16 -23.52
N ALA A 672 -8.85 16.16 -23.11
CA ALA A 672 -7.40 16.28 -23.04
C ALA A 672 -6.72 15.86 -24.34
N ILE A 673 -5.90 16.76 -24.87
CA ILE A 673 -5.17 16.56 -26.13
C ILE A 673 -3.70 16.30 -25.80
N GLY A 674 -3.28 15.06 -26.00
CA GLY A 674 -1.93 14.59 -25.66
C GLY A 674 -1.22 13.90 -26.82
N TYR A 675 0.05 13.59 -26.57
CA TYR A 675 0.96 12.88 -27.46
C TYR A 675 1.06 11.38 -27.11
N PRO A 676 1.63 10.55 -27.99
CA PRO A 676 1.93 9.16 -27.66
C PRO A 676 2.76 9.01 -26.38
N LEU A 677 2.34 8.11 -25.49
CA LEU A 677 2.96 7.90 -24.18
C LEU A 677 4.34 7.24 -24.33
N THR A 678 5.41 8.00 -24.05
CA THR A 678 6.81 7.52 -24.13
C THR A 678 7.48 7.32 -22.76
N GLY A 679 6.69 7.30 -21.68
CA GLY A 679 7.20 7.23 -20.30
C GLY A 679 7.75 8.55 -19.74
N LYS A 680 7.75 9.62 -20.54
CA LYS A 680 8.01 11.01 -20.10
C LYS A 680 6.69 11.76 -19.96
N LEU A 681 6.63 12.69 -19.00
CA LEU A 681 5.43 13.50 -18.73
C LEU A 681 5.10 14.46 -19.89
N TYR A 682 6.13 15.02 -20.53
CA TYR A 682 6.01 15.88 -21.71
C TYR A 682 6.81 15.30 -22.87
N ASP A 683 6.23 15.32 -24.07
CA ASP A 683 6.96 15.16 -25.33
C ASP A 683 7.53 16.53 -25.73
N ALA A 684 8.70 16.88 -25.20
CA ALA A 684 9.28 18.21 -25.36
C ALA A 684 9.44 18.63 -26.84
N ARG A 685 9.65 17.68 -27.76
CA ARG A 685 9.81 17.96 -29.19
C ARG A 685 8.47 18.32 -29.83
N ARG A 686 7.45 17.48 -29.67
CA ARG A 686 6.12 17.72 -30.27
C ARG A 686 5.43 18.92 -29.63
N ARG A 687 5.48 19.01 -28.30
CA ARG A 687 4.94 20.13 -27.53
C ARG A 687 5.53 21.47 -27.96
N SER A 688 6.85 21.55 -28.12
CA SER A 688 7.50 22.81 -28.52
C SER A 688 7.07 23.23 -29.92
N LEU A 689 6.87 22.27 -30.83
CA LEU A 689 6.36 22.56 -32.17
C LEU A 689 4.91 23.05 -32.11
N ASP A 690 4.02 22.23 -31.56
CA ASP A 690 2.57 22.44 -31.66
C ASP A 690 2.04 23.58 -30.78
N LEU A 691 2.73 23.94 -29.69
CA LEU A 691 2.26 24.96 -28.73
C LEU A 691 2.96 26.31 -28.87
N THR A 692 3.79 26.52 -29.89
CA THR A 692 4.43 27.83 -30.12
C THR A 692 3.96 28.49 -31.43
N PRO A 693 3.69 29.81 -31.41
CA PRO A 693 3.26 30.55 -32.59
C PRO A 693 4.29 30.52 -33.71
N PRO A 694 3.85 30.59 -34.99
CA PRO A 694 4.78 30.79 -36.10
C PRO A 694 5.52 32.11 -35.93
N THR A 695 6.79 32.12 -36.31
CA THR A 695 7.68 33.27 -36.18
C THR A 695 8.13 33.76 -37.55
N GLN A 696 8.38 35.06 -37.69
CA GLN A 696 8.85 35.65 -38.94
C GLN A 696 10.13 34.96 -39.48
N SER A 697 11.00 34.52 -38.58
CA SER A 697 12.12 33.63 -38.90
C SER A 697 11.83 32.24 -38.33
N ALA A 698 11.76 31.22 -39.20
CA ALA A 698 11.45 29.86 -38.78
C ALA A 698 12.47 29.33 -37.76
N VAL A 699 12.00 28.90 -36.59
CA VAL A 699 12.82 28.26 -35.56
C VAL A 699 12.59 26.75 -35.64
N PRO A 700 13.60 25.92 -35.98
CA PRO A 700 13.42 24.48 -36.13
C PRO A 700 12.83 23.82 -34.88
N GLY A 701 11.70 23.13 -35.05
CA GLY A 701 11.00 22.45 -33.96
C GLY A 701 10.02 23.32 -33.16
N TYR A 702 9.70 24.53 -33.66
CA TYR A 702 8.74 25.49 -33.11
C TYR A 702 7.84 26.03 -34.23
N GLY A 703 6.75 26.72 -33.90
CA GLY A 703 5.91 27.43 -34.86
C GLY A 703 4.78 26.62 -35.51
N GLY A 704 4.39 25.51 -34.90
CA GLY A 704 3.33 24.62 -35.39
C GLY A 704 1.92 24.92 -34.85
N ALA A 705 1.74 26.01 -34.09
CA ALA A 705 0.46 26.35 -33.46
C ALA A 705 -0.73 26.35 -34.42
N ASP A 706 -0.60 26.98 -35.59
CA ASP A 706 -1.68 27.05 -36.60
C ASP A 706 -2.15 25.66 -37.05
N ALA A 707 -1.21 24.78 -37.39
CA ALA A 707 -1.54 23.42 -37.83
C ALA A 707 -2.17 22.60 -36.70
N PHE A 708 -1.77 22.86 -35.45
CA PHE A 708 -2.32 22.15 -34.30
C PHE A 708 -3.74 22.62 -33.96
N ILE A 709 -4.02 23.93 -33.99
CA ILE A 709 -5.39 24.43 -33.80
C ILE A 709 -6.30 24.02 -34.98
N ASP A 710 -5.79 23.96 -36.22
CA ASP A 710 -6.52 23.42 -37.37
C ASP A 710 -6.95 21.97 -37.14
N PHE A 711 -6.07 21.15 -36.56
CA PHE A 711 -6.40 19.77 -36.18
C PHE A 711 -7.46 19.72 -35.08
N ILE A 712 -7.33 20.56 -34.04
CA ILE A 712 -8.32 20.63 -32.96
C ILE A 712 -9.69 21.03 -33.52
N ASP A 713 -9.73 22.04 -34.38
CA ASP A 713 -10.96 22.57 -34.94
C ASP A 713 -11.62 21.65 -35.97
N SER A 714 -10.83 21.08 -36.90
CA SER A 714 -11.38 20.26 -37.99
C SER A 714 -11.60 18.79 -37.63
N LYS A 715 -10.94 18.28 -36.57
CA LYS A 715 -11.02 16.87 -36.18
C LYS A 715 -11.51 16.68 -34.76
N VAL A 716 -10.85 17.28 -33.77
CA VAL A 716 -11.12 16.97 -32.35
C VAL A 716 -12.50 17.49 -31.94
N ARG A 717 -12.80 18.78 -32.15
CA ARG A 717 -14.08 19.40 -31.79
C ARG A 717 -15.27 18.69 -32.48
N PRO A 718 -15.27 18.45 -33.81
CA PRO A 718 -16.33 17.69 -34.47
C PRO A 718 -16.50 16.26 -33.93
N THR A 719 -15.39 15.58 -33.61
CA THR A 719 -15.46 14.21 -33.06
C THR A 719 -16.09 14.18 -31.67
N VAL A 720 -15.77 15.18 -30.82
CA VAL A 720 -16.41 15.32 -29.50
C VAL A 720 -17.90 15.60 -29.67
N LYS A 721 -18.27 16.53 -30.54
CA LYS A 721 -19.67 16.88 -30.80
C LYS A 721 -20.48 15.70 -31.35
N ALA A 722 -19.88 14.90 -32.26
CA ALA A 722 -20.51 13.71 -32.82
C ALA A 722 -20.82 12.61 -31.78
N ARG A 723 -20.13 12.60 -30.62
CA ARG A 723 -20.44 11.65 -29.53
C ARG A 723 -21.68 12.03 -28.72
N PHE A 724 -22.17 13.26 -28.84
CA PHE A 724 -23.36 13.75 -28.14
C PHE A 724 -24.33 14.41 -29.13
N PRO A 725 -24.91 13.65 -30.08
CA PRO A 725 -25.77 14.18 -31.14
C PRO A 725 -27.06 14.85 -30.63
N GLN A 726 -27.48 14.53 -29.42
CA GLN A 726 -28.63 15.14 -28.73
C GLN A 726 -28.38 16.57 -28.25
N THR A 727 -27.15 17.07 -28.36
CA THR A 727 -26.74 18.39 -27.86
C THR A 727 -26.67 19.41 -28.99
N SER A 728 -27.56 20.39 -28.95
CA SER A 728 -27.69 21.44 -29.97
C SER A 728 -27.05 22.78 -29.60
N SER A 729 -26.55 22.94 -28.36
CA SER A 729 -25.78 24.10 -27.91
C SER A 729 -24.57 23.67 -27.10
N TRP A 730 -23.42 24.27 -27.40
CA TRP A 730 -22.12 23.94 -26.84
C TRP A 730 -21.50 25.20 -26.27
N ARG A 731 -20.88 25.10 -25.08
CA ARG A 731 -20.00 26.15 -24.54
C ARG A 731 -18.61 25.56 -24.41
N GLU A 732 -17.62 26.12 -25.09
CA GLU A 732 -16.29 25.55 -25.24
C GLU A 732 -15.21 26.48 -24.66
N ALA A 733 -14.31 25.92 -23.84
CA ALA A 733 -13.14 26.60 -23.31
C ALA A 733 -11.86 25.89 -23.76
N ILE A 734 -10.76 26.62 -23.84
CA ILE A 734 -9.43 26.03 -24.01
C ILE A 734 -8.48 26.43 -22.88
N TYR A 735 -7.80 25.45 -22.28
CA TYR A 735 -6.83 25.61 -21.22
C TYR A 735 -5.43 25.20 -21.67
N GLY A 736 -4.43 26.00 -21.28
CA GLY A 736 -3.03 25.64 -21.40
C GLY A 736 -2.13 26.29 -20.34
N HIS A 737 -1.03 25.60 -20.04
CA HIS A 737 0.01 26.05 -19.10
C HIS A 737 1.35 26.28 -19.80
N SER A 738 2.11 27.33 -19.44
CA SER A 738 3.44 27.61 -20.01
C SER A 738 3.35 27.81 -21.53
N TYR A 739 4.02 27.02 -22.38
CA TYR A 739 3.78 27.02 -23.83
C TYR A 739 2.32 26.75 -24.21
N GLY A 740 1.60 25.91 -23.46
CA GLY A 740 0.15 25.77 -23.67
C GLY A 740 -0.60 27.07 -23.40
N GLY A 741 -0.19 27.86 -22.41
CA GLY A 741 -0.78 29.18 -22.15
C GLY A 741 -0.46 30.19 -23.25
N LEU A 742 0.75 30.14 -23.80
CA LEU A 742 1.14 30.91 -24.99
C LEU A 742 0.30 30.54 -26.21
N PHE A 743 0.07 29.24 -26.44
CA PHE A 743 -0.82 28.73 -27.49
C PHE A 743 -2.27 29.22 -27.32
N VAL A 744 -2.80 29.21 -26.10
CA VAL A 744 -4.15 29.75 -25.81
C VAL A 744 -4.24 31.23 -26.16
N LEU A 745 -3.23 32.04 -25.81
CA LEU A 745 -3.20 33.46 -26.18
C LEU A 745 -3.13 33.65 -27.70
N HIS A 746 -2.33 32.83 -28.39
CA HIS A 746 -2.22 32.88 -29.85
C HIS A 746 -3.56 32.61 -30.53
N ILE A 747 -4.31 31.59 -30.07
CA ILE A 747 -5.64 31.30 -30.61
C ILE A 747 -6.58 32.47 -30.32
N LEU A 748 -6.56 33.04 -29.11
CA LEU A 748 -7.41 34.18 -28.79
C LEU A 748 -7.18 35.35 -29.76
N PHE A 749 -5.93 35.69 -30.04
CA PHE A 749 -5.61 36.88 -30.85
C PHE A 749 -5.74 36.65 -32.36
N THR A 750 -5.69 35.40 -32.83
CA THR A 750 -5.74 35.08 -34.26
C THR A 750 -7.06 34.47 -34.71
N ARG A 751 -7.77 33.77 -33.81
CA ARG A 751 -9.01 33.02 -34.08
C ARG A 751 -9.98 33.09 -32.88
N PRO A 752 -10.33 34.30 -32.41
CA PRO A 752 -11.12 34.53 -31.19
C PRO A 752 -12.45 33.79 -31.16
N GLN A 753 -13.06 33.54 -32.32
CA GLN A 753 -14.36 32.91 -32.51
C GLN A 753 -14.40 31.40 -32.19
N LEU A 754 -13.25 30.75 -31.98
CA LEU A 754 -13.23 29.29 -31.81
C LEU A 754 -13.75 28.83 -30.45
N PHE A 755 -13.54 29.60 -29.38
CA PHE A 755 -13.92 29.27 -28.01
C PHE A 755 -14.56 30.46 -27.31
N GLU A 756 -15.49 30.22 -26.39
CA GLU A 756 -16.09 31.27 -25.56
C GLU A 756 -15.17 31.69 -24.39
N CYS A 757 -14.27 30.80 -23.96
CA CYS A 757 -13.38 31.06 -22.83
C CYS A 757 -11.94 30.57 -23.09
N TYR A 758 -10.98 31.49 -22.97
CA TYR A 758 -9.55 31.24 -23.13
C TYR A 758 -8.89 31.28 -21.77
N ILE A 759 -8.23 30.19 -21.40
CA ILE A 759 -7.65 30.00 -20.07
C ILE A 759 -6.14 29.81 -20.18
N ALA A 760 -5.39 30.89 -19.94
CA ALA A 760 -3.94 30.93 -20.05
C ALA A 760 -3.31 30.93 -18.65
N SER A 761 -2.71 29.80 -18.26
CA SER A 761 -1.99 29.64 -17.00
C SER A 761 -0.50 29.82 -17.19
N SER A 762 0.10 30.77 -16.47
CA SER A 762 1.51 31.14 -16.54
C SER A 762 2.05 31.14 -17.98
N PRO A 763 1.38 31.85 -18.92
CA PRO A 763 1.75 31.81 -20.32
C PRO A 763 3.19 32.28 -20.52
N SER A 764 3.94 31.58 -21.39
CA SER A 764 5.33 31.91 -21.72
C SER A 764 5.43 33.14 -22.63
N ILE A 765 4.87 34.28 -22.20
CA ILE A 765 4.83 35.54 -22.97
C ILE A 765 6.24 36.01 -23.33
N TRP A 766 7.26 35.73 -22.51
CA TRP A 766 8.66 36.07 -22.81
C TRP A 766 9.21 35.41 -24.08
N TRP A 767 8.57 34.33 -24.57
CA TRP A 767 9.07 33.55 -25.68
C TRP A 767 9.24 34.41 -26.95
N ASN A 768 10.32 34.15 -27.68
CA ASN A 768 10.71 34.83 -28.91
C ASN A 768 10.57 36.38 -28.83
N SER A 769 11.17 36.97 -27.79
CA SER A 769 11.16 38.42 -27.55
C SER A 769 9.76 39.03 -27.38
N ARG A 770 8.85 38.27 -26.74
CA ARG A 770 7.45 38.69 -26.52
C ARG A 770 6.63 38.87 -27.79
N CYS A 771 6.85 38.00 -28.77
CA CYS A 771 6.15 38.08 -30.06
C CYS A 771 4.63 38.06 -29.94
N ILE A 772 4.09 37.39 -28.91
CA ILE A 772 2.65 37.31 -28.66
C ILE A 772 2.01 38.70 -28.40
N LEU A 773 2.79 39.68 -27.93
CA LEU A 773 2.29 41.04 -27.73
C LEU A 773 2.04 41.78 -29.06
N HIS A 774 2.69 41.36 -30.16
CA HIS A 774 2.38 41.88 -31.49
C HIS A 774 1.03 41.38 -31.98
N GLU A 775 0.69 40.11 -31.73
CA GLU A 775 -0.63 39.56 -32.03
C GLU A 775 -1.71 40.21 -31.17
N ALA A 776 -1.44 40.41 -29.87
CA ALA A 776 -2.35 41.14 -28.98
C ALA A 776 -2.63 42.57 -29.49
N LYS A 777 -1.59 43.27 -29.98
CA LYS A 777 -1.73 44.60 -30.56
C LYS A 777 -2.56 44.57 -31.85
N ALA A 778 -2.29 43.64 -32.76
CA ALA A 778 -3.06 43.49 -33.99
C ALA A 778 -4.54 43.17 -33.71
N PHE A 779 -4.81 42.33 -32.70
CA PHE A 779 -6.17 42.02 -32.25
C PHE A 779 -6.93 43.25 -31.74
N LEU A 780 -6.24 44.18 -31.06
CA LEU A 780 -6.81 45.43 -30.55
C LEU A 780 -7.03 46.50 -31.65
N GLU A 781 -6.23 46.47 -32.71
CA GLU A 781 -6.31 47.41 -33.84
C GLU A 781 -7.33 46.96 -34.91
N ASP A 782 -7.84 45.73 -34.80
CA ASP A 782 -8.80 45.16 -35.73
C ASP A 782 -10.24 45.57 -35.38
N ASP A 783 -10.87 46.30 -36.30
CA ASP A 783 -12.21 46.90 -36.14
C ASP A 783 -13.37 45.93 -36.45
N THR A 784 -13.12 44.62 -36.64
CA THR A 784 -14.20 43.66 -36.86
C THR A 784 -15.14 43.54 -35.65
N THR A 785 -16.44 43.67 -35.88
CA THR A 785 -17.48 43.41 -34.89
C THR A 785 -17.78 41.91 -34.79
N ASP A 786 -17.36 41.30 -33.69
CA ASP A 786 -17.67 39.91 -33.38
C ASP A 786 -19.09 39.78 -32.79
N GLU A 787 -19.90 38.85 -33.32
CA GLU A 787 -21.26 38.59 -32.79
C GLU A 787 -21.24 38.05 -31.36
N ARG A 788 -20.13 37.42 -30.93
CA ARG A 788 -19.92 36.88 -29.58
C ARG A 788 -18.52 37.21 -29.10
N LEU A 789 -18.43 37.85 -27.93
CA LEU A 789 -17.17 38.25 -27.33
C LEU A 789 -16.62 37.13 -26.43
N PRO A 790 -15.39 36.62 -26.67
CA PRO A 790 -14.78 35.64 -25.78
C PRO A 790 -14.31 36.28 -24.48
N SER A 791 -14.08 35.47 -23.43
CA SER A 791 -13.38 35.95 -22.24
C SER A 791 -12.04 35.27 -22.03
N LEU A 792 -11.14 35.98 -21.33
CA LEU A 792 -9.78 35.54 -21.03
C LEU A 792 -9.59 35.41 -19.52
N MET A 793 -9.07 34.28 -19.07
CA MET A 793 -8.58 34.07 -17.70
C MET A 793 -7.07 33.89 -17.70
N LEU A 794 -6.39 34.70 -16.90
CA LEU A 794 -4.95 34.71 -16.73
C LEU A 794 -4.56 34.35 -15.30
N PHE A 795 -3.66 33.38 -15.16
CA PHE A 795 -3.18 32.91 -13.86
C PHE A 795 -1.67 32.95 -13.78
N PHE A 796 -1.13 33.24 -12.59
CA PHE A 796 0.32 33.17 -12.32
C PHE A 796 0.61 32.98 -10.83
N GLY A 797 1.78 32.45 -10.51
CA GLY A 797 2.31 32.29 -9.17
C GLY A 797 3.22 33.46 -8.78
N SER A 798 3.22 33.87 -7.51
CA SER A 798 4.05 35.00 -7.07
C SER A 798 5.55 34.70 -7.06
N PHE A 799 5.95 33.43 -6.91
CA PHE A 799 7.37 33.01 -6.96
C PHE A 799 7.91 32.79 -8.37
N GLU A 800 7.10 33.00 -9.41
CA GLU A 800 7.55 32.89 -10.82
C GLU A 800 8.55 33.98 -11.22
N GLN A 801 8.55 35.11 -10.52
CA GLN A 801 9.46 36.23 -10.78
C GLN A 801 10.33 36.55 -9.55
N ASP A 802 9.79 36.39 -8.34
CA ASP A 802 10.50 36.64 -7.08
C ASP A 802 10.62 35.34 -6.26
N PRO A 803 11.45 34.37 -6.68
CA PRO A 803 11.60 33.13 -5.95
C PRO A 803 12.27 33.33 -4.58
N PRO A 804 11.85 32.61 -3.52
CA PRO A 804 12.57 32.57 -2.26
C PRO A 804 13.81 31.68 -2.37
N GLN A 805 14.82 31.93 -1.54
CA GLN A 805 15.94 31.01 -1.35
C GLN A 805 15.48 29.79 -0.55
N TRP A 806 15.82 28.58 -1.00
CA TRP A 806 15.55 27.38 -0.19
C TRP A 806 16.59 27.20 0.92
N ASN A 807 16.20 26.60 2.05
CA ASN A 807 17.05 26.44 3.23
C ASN A 807 18.41 25.76 2.94
N ASP A 808 18.45 24.86 1.95
CA ASP A 808 19.64 24.09 1.56
C ASP A 808 20.22 24.55 0.20
N GLU A 809 19.78 25.70 -0.34
CA GLU A 809 20.22 26.21 -1.65
C GLU A 809 21.46 27.12 -1.49
N PRO A 810 22.62 26.75 -2.08
CA PRO A 810 23.79 27.61 -2.13
C PRO A 810 23.46 28.98 -2.73
N LEU A 811 24.05 30.05 -2.19
CA LEU A 811 23.74 31.43 -2.60
C LEU A 811 23.92 31.65 -4.11
N ASP A 812 24.96 31.07 -4.71
CA ASP A 812 25.23 31.21 -6.15
C ASP A 812 24.13 30.57 -7.02
N HIS A 813 23.55 29.46 -6.57
CA HIS A 813 22.43 28.81 -7.26
C HIS A 813 21.14 29.62 -7.11
N TYR A 814 20.90 30.17 -5.91
CA TYR A 814 19.77 31.05 -5.65
C TYR A 814 19.82 32.31 -6.53
N GLU A 815 20.96 33.01 -6.55
CA GLU A 815 21.13 34.21 -7.38
C GLU A 815 21.02 33.90 -8.87
N GLY A 816 21.54 32.75 -9.33
CA GLY A 816 21.35 32.30 -10.71
C GLY A 816 19.88 32.06 -11.07
N ARG A 817 19.12 31.39 -10.21
CA ARG A 817 17.68 31.13 -10.41
C ARG A 817 16.85 32.41 -10.33
N LYS A 818 17.19 33.31 -9.41
CA LYS A 818 16.57 34.62 -9.25
C LYS A 818 16.81 35.50 -10.47
N GLN A 819 18.02 35.51 -11.03
CA GLN A 819 18.33 36.23 -12.26
C GLN A 819 17.49 35.71 -13.44
N ILE A 820 17.41 34.38 -13.62
CA ILE A 820 16.58 33.79 -14.68
C ILE A 820 15.11 34.19 -14.50
N ALA A 821 14.57 34.13 -13.29
CA ALA A 821 13.19 34.54 -13.01
C ALA A 821 12.94 36.03 -13.32
N ALA A 822 13.89 36.89 -13.00
CA ALA A 822 13.87 38.31 -13.34
C ALA A 822 13.94 38.56 -14.85
N ASP A 823 14.70 37.75 -15.60
CA ASP A 823 14.82 37.87 -17.07
C ASP A 823 13.54 37.40 -17.79
N LEU A 824 12.91 36.32 -17.31
CA LEU A 824 11.66 35.81 -17.89
C LEU A 824 10.46 36.71 -17.62
N ARG A 825 10.50 37.53 -16.56
CA ARG A 825 9.45 38.51 -16.20
C ARG A 825 8.03 37.92 -16.22
N MET A 826 7.85 36.71 -15.70
CA MET A 826 6.60 35.94 -15.85
C MET A 826 5.38 36.69 -15.33
N ARG A 827 5.47 37.32 -14.16
CA ARG A 827 4.39 38.11 -13.57
C ARG A 827 4.16 39.39 -14.38
N ASP A 828 5.22 40.16 -14.60
CA ASP A 828 5.09 41.49 -15.20
C ASP A 828 4.56 41.40 -16.62
N ASN A 829 4.96 40.38 -17.40
CA ASN A 829 4.45 40.17 -18.75
C ASN A 829 2.91 39.95 -18.77
N ILE A 830 2.36 39.28 -17.76
CA ILE A 830 0.90 39.08 -17.64
C ILE A 830 0.22 40.38 -17.26
N LEU A 831 0.79 41.13 -16.31
CA LEU A 831 0.26 42.44 -15.91
C LEU A 831 0.30 43.45 -17.07
N ASP A 832 1.40 43.50 -17.82
CA ASP A 832 1.57 44.33 -19.01
C ASP A 832 0.50 43.97 -20.07
N LEU A 833 0.27 42.67 -20.32
CA LEU A 833 -0.79 42.23 -21.22
C LEU A 833 -2.18 42.63 -20.74
N CYS A 834 -2.45 42.50 -19.44
CA CYS A 834 -3.74 42.90 -18.87
C CYS A 834 -3.97 44.40 -19.02
N GLU A 835 -2.93 45.22 -18.84
CA GLU A 835 -2.99 46.66 -19.09
C GLU A 835 -3.31 46.95 -20.55
N MET A 836 -2.66 46.26 -21.50
CA MET A 836 -2.94 46.41 -22.93
C MET A 836 -4.40 46.06 -23.28
N LEU A 837 -4.97 45.05 -22.62
CA LEU A 837 -6.34 44.60 -22.86
C LEU A 837 -7.40 45.42 -22.10
N LYS A 838 -7.00 46.37 -21.25
CA LYS A 838 -7.97 47.22 -20.54
C LYS A 838 -8.77 48.06 -21.54
N GLY A 839 -10.10 48.00 -21.43
CA GLY A 839 -11.00 48.73 -22.32
C GLY A 839 -11.16 48.10 -23.70
N CYS A 840 -10.60 46.91 -23.93
CA CYS A 840 -10.84 46.15 -25.16
C CYS A 840 -12.34 45.85 -25.32
N THR A 841 -12.92 46.28 -26.43
CA THR A 841 -14.34 46.05 -26.77
C THR A 841 -14.58 44.69 -27.42
N ARG A 842 -13.51 43.97 -27.78
CA ARG A 842 -13.56 42.63 -28.40
C ARG A 842 -13.51 41.48 -27.38
N LEU A 843 -13.40 41.77 -26.09
CA LEU A 843 -13.41 40.80 -25.01
C LEU A 843 -14.58 41.07 -24.08
N HIS A 844 -15.26 40.01 -23.65
CA HIS A 844 -16.33 40.13 -22.66
C HIS A 844 -15.77 40.39 -21.26
N VAL A 845 -14.80 39.58 -20.82
CA VAL A 845 -14.09 39.78 -19.55
C VAL A 845 -12.62 39.38 -19.64
N VAL A 846 -11.77 40.09 -18.91
CA VAL A 846 -10.38 39.68 -18.65
C VAL A 846 -10.22 39.51 -17.15
N SER A 847 -10.06 38.26 -16.70
CA SER A 847 -9.88 37.91 -15.30
C SER A 847 -8.42 37.57 -15.03
N THR A 848 -7.88 38.10 -13.94
CA THR A 848 -6.52 37.80 -13.50
C THR A 848 -6.54 37.26 -12.08
N LYS A 849 -5.74 36.23 -11.81
CA LYS A 849 -5.56 35.72 -10.44
C LYS A 849 -4.12 35.30 -10.20
N SER A 850 -3.50 35.93 -9.21
CA SER A 850 -2.22 35.50 -8.66
C SER A 850 -2.42 34.44 -7.56
N TYR A 851 -1.50 33.50 -7.49
CA TYR A 851 -1.41 32.52 -6.39
C TYR A 851 -0.16 32.77 -5.56
N GLU A 852 -0.37 33.14 -4.31
CA GLU A 852 0.73 33.46 -3.40
C GLU A 852 1.52 32.20 -3.03
N GLY A 853 2.85 32.29 -3.15
CA GLY A 853 3.77 31.20 -2.82
C GLY A 853 3.86 30.09 -3.87
N GLU A 854 3.17 30.22 -4.99
CA GLU A 854 3.24 29.26 -6.09
C GLU A 854 4.35 29.64 -7.09
N GLU A 855 5.04 28.63 -7.60
CA GLU A 855 6.03 28.71 -8.67
C GLU A 855 5.44 28.25 -10.02
N HIS A 856 6.24 28.34 -11.09
CA HIS A 856 5.77 28.10 -12.47
C HIS A 856 5.11 26.74 -12.65
N THR A 857 5.60 25.69 -11.99
CA THR A 857 5.02 24.33 -12.11
C THR A 857 3.85 24.08 -11.17
N SER A 858 3.79 24.74 -10.02
CA SER A 858 2.78 24.46 -8.99
C SER A 858 1.47 25.22 -9.22
N VAL A 859 1.56 26.44 -9.79
CA VAL A 859 0.41 27.24 -10.22
C VAL A 859 -0.51 26.53 -11.23
N MET A 860 0.03 25.59 -12.01
CA MET A 860 -0.72 24.79 -12.98
C MET A 860 -1.92 24.07 -12.33
N ALA A 861 -1.73 23.45 -11.16
CA ALA A 861 -2.81 22.76 -10.46
C ALA A 861 -3.83 23.74 -9.86
N CYS A 862 -3.34 24.84 -9.28
CA CYS A 862 -4.17 25.87 -8.66
C CYS A 862 -5.07 26.59 -9.68
N SER A 863 -4.48 26.98 -10.81
CA SER A 863 -5.16 27.63 -11.94
C SER A 863 -6.18 26.71 -12.62
N MET A 864 -5.82 25.46 -12.94
CA MET A 864 -6.75 24.48 -13.54
C MET A 864 -8.00 24.29 -12.66
N SER A 865 -7.77 24.14 -11.35
CA SER A 865 -8.86 23.96 -10.40
C SER A 865 -9.77 25.19 -10.37
N ARG A 866 -9.20 26.39 -10.25
CA ARG A 866 -9.99 27.63 -10.21
C ARG A 866 -10.69 27.91 -11.53
N SER A 867 -10.02 27.73 -12.67
CA SER A 867 -10.57 28.04 -13.98
C SER A 867 -11.76 27.15 -14.34
N LEU A 868 -11.69 25.85 -14.03
CA LEU A 868 -12.83 24.95 -14.19
C LEU A 868 -13.98 25.30 -13.25
N THR A 869 -13.69 25.76 -12.02
CA THR A 869 -14.74 26.28 -11.12
C THR A 869 -15.48 27.42 -11.81
N VAL A 870 -14.72 28.42 -12.28
CA VAL A 870 -15.30 29.66 -12.79
C VAL A 870 -16.04 29.41 -14.10
N PHE A 871 -15.46 28.63 -15.01
CA PHE A 871 -16.07 28.33 -16.31
C PHE A 871 -17.36 27.53 -16.17
N PHE A 872 -17.42 26.63 -15.19
CA PHE A 872 -18.56 25.74 -15.04
C PHE A 872 -19.65 26.27 -14.10
N GLU A 873 -19.29 26.95 -13.01
CA GLU A 873 -20.21 27.39 -11.95
C GLU A 873 -20.53 28.89 -12.01
N ASP A 874 -19.50 29.73 -12.22
CA ASP A 874 -19.60 31.18 -12.04
C ASP A 874 -19.76 31.94 -13.38
N TRP A 875 -20.12 31.25 -14.48
CA TRP A 875 -20.08 31.80 -15.85
C TRP A 875 -21.45 32.17 -16.46
N PRO A 876 -21.57 33.30 -17.21
CA PRO A 876 -20.55 34.30 -17.46
C PRO A 876 -20.21 34.99 -16.16
N LEU A 877 -18.92 35.29 -15.99
CA LEU A 877 -18.44 35.99 -14.81
C LEU A 877 -19.33 37.22 -14.60
N PRO A 878 -20.04 37.34 -13.47
CA PRO A 878 -21.02 38.40 -13.31
C PRO A 878 -20.34 39.77 -13.47
N CYS A 879 -20.92 40.64 -14.29
CA CYS A 879 -20.84 42.07 -14.03
C CYS A 879 -21.35 42.26 -12.59
N LYS A 880 -20.59 42.97 -11.76
CA LYS A 880 -21.00 43.25 -10.37
C LYS A 880 -22.46 43.66 -10.25
#